data_AF-R4MK89-F1
#
_entry.id   AF-R4MK89-F1
#
_cell.length_a   1.000
_cell.length_b   1.000
_cell.length_c   1.000
_cell.angle_alpha   90.00
_cell.angle_beta   90.00
_cell.angle_gamma   90.00
#
_symmetry.space_group_name_H-M   'P 1'
#
loop_
_entity.id
_entity.type
_entity.pdbx_description
1 polymer ?
#
loop_
_entity_poly.entity_id
_entity_poly.type
_entity_poly.pdbx_seq_one_letter_code
_entity_poly.pdbx_strand_id
1 'polypeptide(L)'
;MGYAAPNPAAQADVIAEAHAVSGIDSSTVSYVECHGTGTPLGDPIEIQGLRAAFEVSQTSRSAPCVLGSVKSNIGHLEVAAGIAGLIKTILCLKNKALPATLHYTSPNPELRLDQSPFVVQSKYGPWECDGVRRAGVSSFGVGGTNAHVVLEEAPAEASEVSAHAEPAGPQVILLSAQTAAALGESRTALAAALETQDGPRLSDVAYTLARRRKHNVTMAAVVHDREHAATVLRAAEHDNVFVGEAAHDGEHGDRADAAPTSDRVVFLFPGQGAQHVGMAKGLYDTEPVFAQHFDTCAAGFRDETGIDLHAEVFDGTATDLERIDRSQPALFTVEYALAKLVDTFGVRAGAYIGYSTGEYIAATLAGVFDLQTAIKTVSLRARLMHESPPGAMVAVALGPDDVTQYLPPEVELSAVNDPGNCVVAGPKDQIRALRQRLTEAGIPVRRVRATHAFHTSAMDPMLGQFQEFLSRQQLRPPRTPLLSNLTGSWMSDQQVVDPASWTRQISSPIRFADELDVVLAAPSRILVEVGPGGSLTGSAMRHPKWSTTHRTVRLMRHPLQDVDDRDTFLRALGELWSAGVEVDWTPRRPAVPHLVSLPGYPFARQRHWVEPNHTVWAQAPGANNGSPAGTADGSTAATVDAARNGESQTEVTLQRIWSQCLGVSSVDRNANFFDLGGDSLMAISIAMAAANEGLPITPQDLYEYPTLASLTAAVDASFASSGLAKPPEAQANPAVPPNVTYFLDRGLRDTGRCRVPLILRLDPKIGLPDIRAVLTAVVNHHDALRLHLVGNDGIWEQHIAAPAEFTGLSNRSVPNGVAAGSPEERAAVLGILAELLEDQTDPNAPLAAVHIAAAHGGPHYLCLAIHAMVTDDSSRQILATDIVTAFGQRLAGEEITLEPVSTGWREWSLRCAALATHPAALDTRSYWIENSTKATLWLADALPNAHTAHPPRADELTKLSSTLSVEQTSELDDGRRRFRRSIQTILLAALGRTIAQTVGEGVVAVELEGEGRSVLRPDVDLRRTVGWFTTYYPVPLACATGLGALAQLDAVHNTLKSVPHYGIGYGLLRYVYAPTGRVLGAQRTPDIHFRYAGVIPELPSGDAPVQFDSDMTLPVREPIPGMGHAIELRVYRFGGSLHLDWWYDTRRIPAATAEALERTFPLALSALIQEAIAAEHTEHDDSEIVGEPEAGALVDLSSMDAG
;
A
#
# COMPACT_ATOMS: atom_id res chain seq x y z
N MET A 1 -10.60 3.79 76.61
CA MET A 1 -10.35 4.14 75.19
C MET A 1 -9.10 3.39 74.76
N GLY A 2 -9.21 2.46 73.82
CA GLY A 2 -8.06 1.75 73.26
C GLY A 2 -7.44 2.55 72.12
N TYR A 3 -6.19 2.24 71.76
CA TYR A 3 -5.42 2.92 70.70
C TYR A 3 -6.18 3.06 69.37
N ALA A 4 -6.95 2.03 68.97
CA ALA A 4 -7.66 1.99 67.70
C ALA A 4 -9.13 2.47 67.75
N ALA A 5 -9.63 2.93 68.90
CA ALA A 5 -11.03 3.31 69.04
C ALA A 5 -11.26 4.77 68.61
N PRO A 6 -12.22 5.06 67.70
CA PRO A 6 -12.52 6.43 67.29
C PRO A 6 -13.17 7.22 68.43
N ASN A 7 -13.04 8.55 68.40
CA ASN A 7 -13.56 9.47 69.42
C ASN A 7 -14.49 10.52 68.78
N PRO A 8 -15.80 10.54 69.11
CA PRO A 8 -16.75 11.47 68.49
C PRO A 8 -16.45 12.94 68.80
N ALA A 9 -15.91 13.26 69.99
CA ALA A 9 -15.54 14.63 70.33
C ALA A 9 -14.36 15.12 69.49
N ALA A 10 -13.32 14.29 69.34
CA ALA A 10 -12.16 14.64 68.52
C ALA A 10 -12.50 14.75 67.01
N GLN A 11 -13.52 14.04 66.54
CA GLN A 11 -14.05 14.20 65.18
C GLN A 11 -14.87 15.50 65.07
N ALA A 12 -15.69 15.82 66.06
CA ALA A 12 -16.44 17.07 66.09
C ALA A 12 -15.52 18.29 66.09
N ASP A 13 -14.47 18.27 66.93
CA ASP A 13 -13.50 19.37 67.07
C ASP A 13 -12.80 19.67 65.73
N VAL A 14 -12.28 18.64 65.04
CA VAL A 14 -11.57 18.87 63.76
C VAL A 14 -12.50 19.36 62.65
N ILE A 15 -13.77 18.91 62.63
CA ILE A 15 -14.76 19.36 61.64
C ILE A 15 -15.14 20.82 61.91
N ALA A 16 -15.40 21.17 63.17
CA ALA A 16 -15.71 22.53 63.57
C ALA A 16 -14.52 23.48 63.33
N GLU A 17 -13.30 23.03 63.62
CA GLU A 17 -12.07 23.78 63.33
C GLU A 17 -11.90 24.03 61.83
N ALA A 18 -12.11 23.03 60.97
CA ALA A 18 -12.01 23.20 59.52
C ALA A 18 -13.05 24.21 58.98
N HIS A 19 -14.27 24.19 59.49
CA HIS A 19 -15.30 25.21 59.16
C HIS A 19 -14.88 26.61 59.65
N ALA A 20 -14.35 26.72 60.86
CA ALA A 20 -13.89 27.99 61.41
C ALA A 20 -12.69 28.58 60.61
N VAL A 21 -11.70 27.74 60.27
CA VAL A 21 -10.51 28.15 59.50
C VAL A 21 -10.89 28.58 58.08
N SER A 22 -11.85 27.90 57.46
CA SER A 22 -12.34 28.27 56.11
C SER A 22 -13.31 29.46 56.11
N GLY A 23 -13.79 29.90 57.27
CA GLY A 23 -14.82 30.94 57.37
C GLY A 23 -16.18 30.50 56.81
N ILE A 24 -16.41 29.18 56.70
CA ILE A 24 -17.62 28.60 56.13
C ILE A 24 -18.52 28.12 57.27
N ASP A 25 -19.74 28.65 57.33
CA ASP A 25 -20.75 28.16 58.27
C ASP A 25 -21.23 26.75 57.84
N SER A 26 -21.29 25.82 58.80
CA SER A 26 -21.65 24.42 58.56
C SER A 26 -23.05 24.28 57.94
N SER A 27 -23.96 25.24 58.15
CA SER A 27 -25.29 25.27 57.53
C SER A 27 -25.25 25.35 56.00
N THR A 28 -24.16 25.87 55.43
CA THR A 28 -23.96 26.02 53.98
C THR A 28 -23.27 24.82 53.32
N VAL A 29 -22.69 23.92 54.12
CA VAL A 29 -22.12 22.66 53.61
C VAL A 29 -23.26 21.70 53.30
N SER A 30 -23.40 21.32 52.03
CA SER A 30 -24.52 20.51 51.52
C SER A 30 -24.17 19.06 51.25
N TYR A 31 -22.88 18.71 51.24
CA TYR A 31 -22.39 17.34 51.09
C TYR A 31 -21.23 17.05 52.03
N VAL A 32 -21.16 15.84 52.59
CA VAL A 32 -19.96 15.35 53.28
C VAL A 32 -19.56 13.99 52.72
N GLU A 33 -18.33 13.94 52.22
CA GLU A 33 -17.61 12.70 51.97
C GLU A 33 -17.06 12.18 53.29
N CYS A 34 -17.76 11.23 53.90
CA CYS A 34 -17.43 10.63 55.17
C CYS A 34 -16.16 9.76 55.09
N HIS A 35 -15.51 9.56 56.23
CA HIS A 35 -14.53 8.51 56.43
C HIS A 35 -15.18 7.13 56.20
N GLY A 36 -16.39 6.90 56.71
CA GLY A 36 -17.35 5.88 56.29
C GLY A 36 -16.73 4.53 55.96
N THR A 37 -16.15 3.86 56.96
CA THR A 37 -15.45 2.57 56.81
C THR A 37 -16.39 1.37 56.85
N GLY A 38 -17.68 1.57 57.15
CA GLY A 38 -18.65 0.49 57.23
C GLY A 38 -18.51 -0.32 58.52
N THR A 39 -17.93 0.27 59.57
CA THR A 39 -17.67 -0.45 60.83
C THR A 39 -18.83 -0.27 61.80
N PRO A 40 -19.28 -1.34 62.50
CA PRO A 40 -20.41 -1.24 63.44
C PRO A 40 -20.22 -0.19 64.55
N LEU A 41 -18.97 0.08 64.93
CA LEU A 41 -18.63 1.07 65.95
C LEU A 41 -18.30 2.45 65.35
N GLY A 42 -17.58 2.50 64.23
CA GLY A 42 -17.06 3.74 63.67
C GLY A 42 -18.12 4.59 62.99
N ASP A 43 -19.05 3.98 62.25
CA ASP A 43 -20.07 4.75 61.51
C ASP A 43 -21.00 5.52 62.47
N PRO A 44 -21.54 4.94 63.57
CA PRO A 44 -22.32 5.71 64.54
C PRO A 44 -21.51 6.84 65.21
N ILE A 45 -20.23 6.60 65.52
CA ILE A 45 -19.34 7.61 66.12
C ILE A 45 -19.07 8.76 65.15
N GLU A 46 -18.90 8.48 63.87
CA GLU A 46 -18.72 9.50 62.82
C GLU A 46 -19.96 10.37 62.66
N ILE A 47 -21.15 9.77 62.59
CA ILE A 47 -22.40 10.55 62.52
C ILE A 47 -22.59 11.37 63.79
N GLN A 48 -22.25 10.84 64.96
CA GLN A 48 -22.30 11.60 66.20
C GLN A 48 -21.34 12.80 66.18
N GLY A 49 -20.10 12.63 65.72
CA GLY A 49 -19.14 13.72 65.58
C GLY A 49 -19.59 14.79 64.59
N LEU A 50 -20.13 14.37 63.44
CA LEU A 50 -20.73 15.28 62.44
C LEU A 50 -21.90 16.06 63.00
N ARG A 51 -22.82 15.42 63.73
CA ARG A 51 -23.96 16.10 64.39
C ARG A 51 -23.48 17.15 65.36
N ALA A 52 -22.55 16.80 66.26
CA ALA A 52 -22.00 17.72 67.24
C ALA A 52 -21.31 18.93 66.59
N ALA A 53 -20.57 18.74 65.49
CA ALA A 53 -19.95 19.83 64.76
C ALA A 53 -20.96 20.72 64.01
N PHE A 54 -22.05 20.15 63.48
CA PHE A 54 -23.06 20.89 62.73
C PHE A 54 -24.03 21.66 63.65
N GLU A 55 -24.30 21.15 64.86
CA GLU A 55 -25.14 21.82 65.87
C GLU A 55 -24.53 23.13 66.41
N VAL A 56 -23.24 23.40 66.14
CA VAL A 56 -22.58 24.67 66.49
C VAL A 56 -23.16 25.86 65.72
N SER A 57 -23.70 25.64 64.51
CA SER A 57 -24.30 26.72 63.72
C SER A 57 -25.64 27.16 64.29
N GLN A 58 -25.83 28.47 64.45
CA GLN A 58 -27.10 29.07 64.84
C GLN A 58 -28.01 29.36 63.64
N THR A 59 -27.51 29.12 62.42
CA THR A 59 -28.22 29.40 61.17
C THR A 59 -29.09 28.20 60.78
N SER A 60 -30.36 28.46 60.44
CA SER A 60 -31.26 27.41 59.96
C SER A 60 -30.86 26.94 58.55
N ARG A 61 -30.82 25.62 58.34
CA ARG A 61 -30.51 25.02 57.03
C ARG A 61 -31.74 25.02 56.11
N SER A 62 -31.54 25.31 54.83
CA SER A 62 -32.60 25.22 53.81
C SER A 62 -32.87 23.78 53.36
N ALA A 63 -31.87 22.90 53.42
CA ALA A 63 -31.96 21.50 53.01
C ALA A 63 -31.07 20.57 53.89
N PRO A 64 -31.37 19.26 53.92
CA PRO A 64 -30.49 18.26 54.54
C PRO A 64 -29.08 18.27 53.93
N CYS A 65 -28.07 17.93 54.73
CA CYS A 65 -26.73 17.66 54.24
C CYS A 65 -26.64 16.21 53.76
N VAL A 66 -26.21 16.01 52.52
CA VAL A 66 -26.09 14.68 51.92
C VAL A 66 -24.78 14.03 52.38
N LEU A 67 -24.81 12.74 52.71
CA LEU A 67 -23.65 11.95 53.11
C LEU A 67 -23.32 10.91 52.05
N GLY A 68 -22.03 10.66 51.86
CA GLY A 68 -21.56 9.48 51.14
C GLY A 68 -20.14 9.06 51.46
N SER A 69 -19.73 7.92 50.93
CA SER A 69 -18.35 7.41 51.07
C SER A 69 -17.92 6.63 49.83
N VAL A 70 -16.79 7.01 49.25
CA VAL A 70 -16.11 6.36 48.12
C VAL A 70 -15.67 4.95 48.48
N LYS A 71 -15.49 4.65 49.77
CA LYS A 71 -15.09 3.32 50.24
C LYS A 71 -16.14 2.27 49.94
N SER A 72 -17.41 2.67 49.80
CA SER A 72 -18.46 1.78 49.32
C SER A 72 -18.24 1.31 47.87
N ASN A 73 -17.47 2.05 47.06
CA ASN A 73 -17.17 1.73 45.67
C ASN A 73 -15.83 0.99 45.51
N ILE A 74 -14.78 1.45 46.20
CA ILE A 74 -13.38 1.00 45.95
C ILE A 74 -12.68 0.44 47.19
N GLY A 75 -13.41 0.26 48.29
CA GLY A 75 -12.84 -0.18 49.57
C GLY A 75 -12.02 0.90 50.27
N HIS A 76 -11.39 0.52 51.39
CA HIS A 76 -10.53 1.42 52.14
C HIS A 76 -9.08 1.38 51.61
N LEU A 77 -8.68 2.42 50.87
CA LEU A 77 -7.32 2.55 50.31
C LEU A 77 -6.24 3.00 51.33
N GLU A 78 -6.44 2.69 52.62
CA GLU A 78 -5.55 3.05 53.73
C GLU A 78 -5.01 4.50 53.64
N VAL A 79 -3.71 4.67 53.36
CA VAL A 79 -3.01 5.95 53.24
C VAL A 79 -3.60 6.84 52.12
N ALA A 80 -4.12 6.23 51.06
CA ALA A 80 -4.72 6.94 49.92
C ALA A 80 -6.23 7.19 50.07
N ALA A 81 -6.84 6.82 51.20
CA ALA A 81 -8.29 6.94 51.38
C ALA A 81 -8.78 8.40 51.35
N GLY A 82 -8.04 9.33 51.96
CA GLY A 82 -8.41 10.74 52.00
C GLY A 82 -8.37 11.41 50.61
N ILE A 83 -7.30 11.18 49.85
CA ILE A 83 -7.16 11.76 48.50
C ILE A 83 -8.20 11.19 47.52
N ALA A 84 -8.60 9.93 47.67
CA ALA A 84 -9.69 9.35 46.89
C ALA A 84 -11.04 10.05 47.17
N GLY A 85 -11.34 10.33 48.44
CA GLY A 85 -12.52 11.11 48.83
C GLY A 85 -12.47 12.55 48.30
N LEU A 86 -11.28 13.17 48.31
CA LEU A 86 -11.07 14.50 47.76
C LEU A 86 -11.32 14.54 46.23
N ILE A 87 -10.73 13.60 45.48
CA ILE A 87 -10.91 13.49 44.02
C ILE A 87 -12.39 13.28 43.68
N LYS A 88 -13.08 12.37 44.39
CA LYS A 88 -14.53 12.17 44.23
C LYS A 88 -15.29 13.48 44.43
N THR A 89 -14.97 14.22 45.48
CA THR A 89 -15.67 15.46 45.82
C THR A 89 -15.43 16.56 44.78
N ILE A 90 -14.20 16.71 44.27
CA ILE A 90 -13.88 17.62 43.17
C ILE A 90 -14.66 17.24 41.90
N LEU A 91 -14.76 15.94 41.59
CA LEU A 91 -15.57 15.47 40.47
C LEU A 91 -17.06 15.73 40.69
N CYS A 92 -17.57 15.64 41.92
CA CYS A 92 -18.96 15.99 42.24
C CYS A 92 -19.23 17.48 42.03
N LEU A 93 -18.30 18.36 42.42
CA LEU A 93 -18.38 19.80 42.18
C LEU A 93 -18.34 20.12 40.68
N LYS A 94 -17.38 19.53 39.95
CA LYS A 94 -17.23 19.72 38.49
C LYS A 94 -18.48 19.29 37.72
N ASN A 95 -19.04 18.12 38.06
CA ASN A 95 -20.20 17.56 37.35
C ASN A 95 -21.55 18.00 37.96
N LYS A 96 -21.53 18.76 39.05
CA LYS A 96 -22.73 19.21 39.79
C LYS A 96 -23.69 18.04 40.09
N ALA A 97 -23.15 16.88 40.48
CA ALA A 97 -23.89 15.65 40.70
C ALA A 97 -23.29 14.82 41.84
N LEU A 98 -24.13 14.05 42.54
CA LEU A 98 -23.74 13.19 43.66
C LEU A 98 -23.98 11.71 43.32
N PRO A 99 -22.93 10.86 43.37
CA PRO A 99 -23.06 9.42 43.17
C PRO A 99 -23.64 8.70 44.39
N ALA A 100 -24.25 7.54 44.16
CA ALA A 100 -24.78 6.69 45.22
C ALA A 100 -23.66 6.12 46.11
N THR A 101 -23.92 6.07 47.42
CA THR A 101 -23.19 5.21 48.37
C THR A 101 -23.73 3.80 48.24
N LEU A 102 -22.86 2.87 47.84
CA LEU A 102 -23.23 1.48 47.59
C LEU A 102 -23.46 0.71 48.89
N HIS A 103 -24.14 -0.44 48.80
CA HIS A 103 -24.52 -1.30 49.92
C HIS A 103 -25.46 -0.67 50.96
N TYR A 104 -25.99 0.52 50.67
CA TYR A 104 -27.01 1.18 51.49
C TYR A 104 -28.41 0.70 51.09
N THR A 105 -28.97 -0.24 51.85
CA THR A 105 -30.34 -0.76 51.64
C THR A 105 -31.37 -0.05 52.51
N SER A 106 -31.05 0.15 53.79
CA SER A 106 -31.87 0.86 54.77
C SER A 106 -30.95 1.51 55.80
N PRO A 107 -31.36 2.63 56.43
CA PRO A 107 -30.54 3.30 57.42
C PRO A 107 -30.27 2.38 58.62
N ASN A 108 -29.00 2.25 59.03
CA ASN A 108 -28.67 1.60 60.28
C ASN A 108 -29.28 2.44 61.44
N PRO A 109 -30.17 1.87 62.28
CA PRO A 109 -30.84 2.60 63.36
C PRO A 109 -29.88 3.27 64.34
N GLU A 110 -28.68 2.71 64.53
CA GLU A 110 -27.64 3.26 65.42
C GLU A 110 -27.09 4.61 64.93
N LEU A 111 -27.24 4.95 63.64
CA LEU A 111 -26.81 6.25 63.09
C LEU A 111 -27.76 7.40 63.50
N ARG A 112 -29.01 7.09 63.89
CA ARG A 112 -30.02 8.07 64.33
C ARG A 112 -30.19 9.23 63.34
N LEU A 113 -30.21 8.91 62.05
CA LEU A 113 -30.32 9.88 60.95
C LEU A 113 -31.63 10.69 61.01
N ASP A 114 -32.70 10.07 61.53
CA ASP A 114 -34.01 10.70 61.80
C ASP A 114 -33.93 11.88 62.78
N GLN A 115 -32.85 11.98 63.54
CA GLN A 115 -32.61 13.03 64.54
C GLN A 115 -31.43 13.92 64.15
N SER A 116 -31.09 13.98 62.86
CA SER A 116 -29.94 14.68 62.34
C SER A 116 -30.29 15.45 61.06
N PRO A 117 -29.50 16.46 60.66
CA PRO A 117 -29.70 17.14 59.38
C PRO A 117 -29.20 16.30 58.19
N PHE A 118 -28.85 15.03 58.38
CA PHE A 118 -28.13 14.22 57.39
C PHE A 118 -29.01 13.19 56.68
N VAL A 119 -28.76 13.01 55.39
CA VAL A 119 -29.37 11.95 54.56
C VAL A 119 -28.29 11.25 53.76
N VAL A 120 -28.37 9.92 53.63
CA VAL A 120 -27.39 9.16 52.82
C VAL A 120 -27.81 9.16 51.36
N GLN A 121 -26.86 9.46 50.46
CA GLN A 121 -27.10 9.38 49.02
C GLN A 121 -27.23 7.93 48.58
N SER A 122 -28.45 7.46 48.30
CA SER A 122 -28.70 6.08 47.89
C SER A 122 -28.80 5.86 46.38
N LYS A 123 -28.85 6.93 45.58
CA LYS A 123 -28.99 6.92 44.12
C LYS A 123 -28.12 8.01 43.49
N TYR A 124 -27.73 7.84 42.23
CA TYR A 124 -27.09 8.92 41.47
C TYR A 124 -28.11 10.03 41.19
N GLY A 125 -27.72 11.29 41.33
CA GLY A 125 -28.60 12.43 41.05
C GLY A 125 -27.89 13.78 40.99
N PRO A 126 -28.57 14.83 40.50
CA PRO A 126 -28.03 16.19 40.50
C PRO A 126 -27.74 16.68 41.91
N TRP A 127 -26.70 17.51 42.05
CA TRP A 127 -26.40 18.21 43.30
C TRP A 127 -27.11 19.56 43.29
N GLU A 128 -28.37 19.52 43.70
CA GLU A 128 -29.23 20.70 43.86
C GLU A 128 -28.79 21.51 45.08
N CYS A 129 -28.54 22.80 44.88
CA CYS A 129 -28.11 23.74 45.91
C CYS A 129 -28.56 25.15 45.49
N ASP A 130 -29.20 25.89 46.41
CA ASP A 130 -29.69 27.27 46.17
C ASP A 130 -28.56 28.34 46.22
N GLY A 131 -27.31 27.90 46.37
CA GLY A 131 -26.13 28.75 46.46
C GLY A 131 -24.84 28.00 46.09
N VAL A 132 -23.70 28.54 46.51
CA VAL A 132 -22.37 27.97 46.20
C VAL A 132 -22.27 26.55 46.75
N ARG A 133 -21.96 25.57 45.89
CA ARG A 133 -21.80 24.17 46.33
C ARG A 133 -20.56 24.02 47.20
N ARG A 134 -20.76 23.46 48.39
CA ARG A 134 -19.72 23.24 49.40
C ARG A 134 -19.79 21.83 49.95
N ALA A 135 -18.62 21.22 50.14
CA ALA A 135 -18.51 19.89 50.72
C ALA A 135 -17.42 19.79 51.79
N GLY A 136 -17.64 18.90 52.76
CA GLY A 136 -16.62 18.42 53.68
C GLY A 136 -16.05 17.06 53.24
N VAL A 137 -14.77 16.80 53.51
CA VAL A 137 -14.12 15.49 53.30
C VAL A 137 -13.42 15.06 54.58
N SER A 138 -13.85 13.96 55.19
CA SER A 138 -13.34 13.43 56.45
C SER A 138 -12.42 12.23 56.25
N SER A 139 -11.32 12.16 57.01
CA SER A 139 -10.49 10.96 57.12
C SER A 139 -9.92 10.82 58.54
N PHE A 140 -10.20 9.69 59.18
CA PHE A 140 -9.83 9.43 60.58
C PHE A 140 -8.86 8.26 60.69
N GLY A 141 -7.61 8.54 61.07
CA GLY A 141 -6.56 7.52 61.14
C GLY A 141 -6.69 6.65 62.39
N VAL A 142 -6.34 5.36 62.27
CA VAL A 142 -6.35 4.40 63.40
C VAL A 142 -5.48 4.83 64.58
N GLY A 143 -4.44 5.63 64.35
CA GLY A 143 -3.58 6.20 65.39
C GLY A 143 -4.18 7.42 66.12
N GLY A 144 -5.41 7.83 65.80
CA GLY A 144 -6.12 8.94 66.44
C GLY A 144 -5.98 10.31 65.75
N THR A 145 -5.18 10.42 64.68
CA THR A 145 -5.07 11.65 63.90
C THR A 145 -6.25 11.79 62.94
N ASN A 146 -7.03 12.87 63.13
CA ASN A 146 -8.20 13.18 62.31
C ASN A 146 -7.90 14.33 61.34
N ALA A 147 -8.46 14.28 60.14
CA ALA A 147 -8.39 15.36 59.17
C ALA A 147 -9.78 15.64 58.56
N HIS A 148 -10.09 16.92 58.36
CA HIS A 148 -11.28 17.37 57.63
C HIS A 148 -10.89 18.50 56.67
N VAL A 149 -11.37 18.44 55.44
CA VAL A 149 -11.14 19.47 54.40
C VAL A 149 -12.47 20.01 53.90
N VAL A 150 -12.57 21.32 53.76
CA VAL A 150 -13.74 22.00 53.15
C VAL A 150 -13.39 22.37 51.71
N LEU A 151 -14.27 22.03 50.77
CA LEU A 151 -14.18 22.34 49.34
C LEU A 151 -15.36 23.21 48.90
N GLU A 152 -15.09 24.12 47.97
CA GLU A 152 -16.08 25.01 47.34
C GLU A 152 -15.99 24.88 45.81
N GLU A 153 -17.11 25.07 45.09
CA GLU A 153 -17.10 25.10 43.62
C GLU A 153 -16.24 26.25 43.06
N ALA A 154 -15.63 26.04 41.90
CA ALA A 154 -14.81 27.06 41.26
C ALA A 154 -15.65 28.31 40.89
N PRO A 155 -15.08 29.53 40.96
CA PRO A 155 -15.76 30.73 40.48
C PRO A 155 -16.21 30.57 39.02
N ALA A 156 -17.38 31.10 38.68
CA ALA A 156 -17.79 31.17 37.29
C ALA A 156 -16.78 32.04 36.53
N GLU A 157 -15.98 31.44 35.65
CA GLU A 157 -15.24 32.20 34.67
C GLU A 157 -16.27 32.99 33.85
N ALA A 158 -16.05 34.30 33.71
CA ALA A 158 -16.78 35.08 32.73
C ALA A 158 -16.46 34.44 31.38
N SER A 159 -17.34 33.57 30.90
CA SER A 159 -17.25 33.03 29.55
C SER A 159 -17.31 34.26 28.66
N GLU A 160 -16.15 34.74 28.21
CA GLU A 160 -16.07 35.52 26.99
C GLU A 160 -16.58 34.57 25.92
N VAL A 161 -17.91 34.61 25.71
CA VAL A 161 -18.57 34.09 24.54
C VAL A 161 -18.06 34.93 23.40
N SER A 162 -16.85 34.62 22.95
CA SER A 162 -16.39 35.10 21.68
C SER A 162 -16.53 33.94 20.72
N ALA A 163 -17.60 34.02 19.94
CA ALA A 163 -17.81 33.30 18.69
C ALA A 163 -16.72 33.71 17.67
N HIS A 164 -15.45 33.53 18.03
CA HIS A 164 -14.35 33.64 17.11
C HIS A 164 -14.36 32.38 16.27
N ALA A 165 -14.79 32.52 15.01
CA ALA A 165 -14.72 31.48 14.00
C ALA A 165 -13.35 30.76 14.05
N GLU A 166 -13.35 29.45 13.79
CA GLU A 166 -12.11 28.70 13.53
C GLU A 166 -11.22 29.50 12.58
N PRO A 167 -9.93 29.73 12.91
CA PRO A 167 -9.01 30.30 11.95
C PRO A 167 -9.07 29.47 10.68
N ALA A 168 -9.36 30.10 9.54
CA ALA A 168 -9.42 29.40 8.28
C ALA A 168 -8.02 28.88 7.90
N GLY A 169 -7.94 27.59 7.57
CA GLY A 169 -6.73 26.95 7.05
C GLY A 169 -6.17 25.81 7.92
N PRO A 170 -5.22 25.06 7.36
CA PRO A 170 -4.58 23.91 8.01
C PRO A 170 -3.91 24.24 9.35
N GLN A 171 -3.84 23.24 10.23
CA GLN A 171 -3.13 23.26 11.51
C GLN A 171 -2.02 22.21 11.52
N VAL A 172 -0.92 22.49 12.21
CA VAL A 172 0.18 21.52 12.43
C VAL A 172 0.08 20.95 13.84
N ILE A 173 -0.16 19.64 13.93
CA ILE A 173 -0.27 18.87 15.17
C ILE A 173 1.07 18.24 15.46
N LEU A 174 1.64 18.56 16.63
CA LEU A 174 2.97 18.10 17.04
C LEU A 174 2.85 17.06 18.16
N LEU A 175 3.35 15.86 17.94
CA LEU A 175 3.47 14.83 18.96
C LEU A 175 4.92 14.44 19.14
N SER A 176 5.29 14.04 20.35
CA SER A 176 6.58 13.40 20.59
C SER A 176 6.49 12.42 21.74
N ALA A 177 7.30 11.37 21.68
CA ALA A 177 7.38 10.35 22.70
C ALA A 177 8.81 9.80 22.83
N GLN A 178 9.07 9.06 23.91
CA GLN A 178 10.36 8.38 24.10
C GLN A 178 10.53 7.16 23.19
N THR A 179 9.41 6.59 22.73
CA THR A 179 9.40 5.37 21.91
C THR A 179 8.34 5.47 20.83
N ALA A 180 8.54 4.77 19.71
CA ALA A 180 7.56 4.69 18.62
C ALA A 180 6.21 4.13 19.08
N ALA A 181 6.21 3.16 20.01
CA ALA A 181 4.97 2.60 20.58
C ALA A 181 4.17 3.66 21.35
N ALA A 182 4.83 4.44 22.21
CA ALA A 182 4.19 5.53 22.94
C ALA A 182 3.70 6.66 22.01
N LEU A 183 4.41 6.90 20.90
CA LEU A 183 3.91 7.80 19.86
C LEU A 183 2.61 7.27 19.22
N GLY A 184 2.56 5.98 18.87
CA GLY A 184 1.36 5.33 18.32
C GLY A 184 0.15 5.39 19.26
N GLU A 185 0.35 5.13 20.55
CA GLU A 185 -0.69 5.29 21.57
C GLU A 185 -1.14 6.76 21.70
N SER A 186 -0.22 7.71 21.64
CA SER A 186 -0.53 9.15 21.70
C SER A 186 -1.38 9.58 20.51
N ARG A 187 -1.06 9.09 19.30
CA ARG A 187 -1.82 9.32 18.07
C ARG A 187 -3.26 8.82 18.22
N THR A 188 -3.42 7.57 18.68
CA THR A 188 -4.72 6.93 18.87
C THR A 188 -5.57 7.66 19.91
N ALA A 189 -4.96 8.03 21.04
CA ALA A 189 -5.65 8.74 22.11
C ALA A 189 -6.10 10.14 21.68
N LEU A 190 -5.25 10.87 20.92
CA LEU A 190 -5.61 12.19 20.41
C LEU A 190 -6.73 12.11 19.37
N ALA A 191 -6.66 11.14 18.45
CA ALA A 191 -7.73 10.91 17.46
C ALA A 191 -9.08 10.67 18.15
N ALA A 192 -9.11 9.80 19.17
CA ALA A 192 -10.32 9.52 19.94
C ALA A 192 -10.87 10.75 20.68
N ALA A 193 -10.01 11.65 21.15
CA ALA A 193 -10.44 12.89 21.80
C ALA A 193 -11.08 13.88 20.82
N LEU A 194 -10.54 13.99 19.59
CA LEU A 194 -11.02 14.92 18.57
C LEU A 194 -12.40 14.56 18.00
N GLU A 195 -12.72 13.27 17.93
CA GLU A 195 -14.00 12.75 17.40
C GLU A 195 -15.20 12.91 18.33
N THR A 196 -14.95 13.21 19.60
CA THR A 196 -16.06 13.46 20.52
C THR A 196 -16.87 14.67 20.05
N GLN A 197 -18.20 14.64 20.26
CA GLN A 197 -19.10 15.72 19.81
C GLN A 197 -18.62 17.10 20.32
N ASP A 198 -18.15 17.14 21.57
CA ASP A 198 -17.57 18.31 22.24
C ASP A 198 -16.02 18.34 22.19
N GLY A 199 -15.42 17.71 21.19
CA GLY A 199 -13.97 17.65 21.01
C GLY A 199 -13.33 19.03 20.85
N PRO A 200 -12.07 19.22 21.29
CA PRO A 200 -11.42 20.52 21.30
C PRO A 200 -11.15 21.04 19.87
N ARG A 201 -11.09 22.36 19.74
CA ARG A 201 -10.72 23.06 18.49
C ARG A 201 -9.30 22.72 18.08
N LEU A 202 -9.06 22.48 16.78
CA LEU A 202 -7.71 22.10 16.31
C LEU A 202 -6.66 23.17 16.59
N SER A 203 -7.05 24.44 16.48
CA SER A 203 -6.15 25.55 16.76
C SER A 203 -5.66 25.55 18.22
N ASP A 204 -6.55 25.26 19.18
CA ASP A 204 -6.22 25.10 20.61
C ASP A 204 -5.39 23.83 20.86
N VAL A 205 -5.67 22.75 20.13
CA VAL A 205 -4.92 21.50 20.20
C VAL A 205 -3.48 21.70 19.74
N ALA A 206 -3.26 22.24 18.54
CA ALA A 206 -1.93 22.56 18.01
C ALA A 206 -1.15 23.48 18.96
N TYR A 207 -1.82 24.52 19.48
CA TYR A 207 -1.25 25.46 20.43
C TYR A 207 -0.84 24.81 21.76
N THR A 208 -1.67 23.91 22.28
CA THR A 208 -1.38 23.17 23.52
C THR A 208 -0.22 22.19 23.31
N LEU A 209 -0.20 21.50 22.17
CA LEU A 209 0.80 20.49 21.84
C LEU A 209 2.18 21.09 21.56
N ALA A 210 2.26 22.24 20.89
CA ALA A 210 3.53 22.94 20.63
C ALA A 210 4.28 23.36 21.90
N ARG A 211 3.61 23.39 23.07
CA ARG A 211 4.21 23.68 24.38
C ARG A 211 4.56 22.46 25.19
N ARG A 212 4.23 21.25 24.71
CA ARG A 212 4.64 20.02 25.38
C ARG A 212 6.15 19.85 25.23
N ARG A 213 6.75 19.19 26.22
CA ARG A 213 8.15 18.80 26.15
C ARG A 213 8.38 17.92 24.91
N LYS A 214 9.33 18.31 24.07
CA LYS A 214 9.81 17.53 22.92
C LYS A 214 10.65 16.33 23.41
N HIS A 215 10.33 15.15 22.91
CA HIS A 215 11.10 13.90 23.10
C HIS A 215 11.88 13.53 21.81
N ASN A 216 12.66 12.44 21.85
CA ASN A 216 13.51 12.01 20.72
C ASN A 216 12.71 11.53 19.51
N VAL A 217 11.61 10.80 19.72
CA VAL A 217 10.71 10.39 18.63
C VAL A 217 9.67 11.49 18.45
N THR A 218 9.68 12.13 17.29
CA THR A 218 8.86 13.30 16.98
C THR A 218 7.96 13.02 15.79
N MET A 219 6.77 13.59 15.80
CA MET A 219 5.83 13.54 14.70
C MET A 219 5.15 14.90 14.49
N ALA A 220 5.11 15.37 13.25
CA ALA A 220 4.27 16.48 12.84
C ALA A 220 3.19 15.98 11.88
N ALA A 221 1.95 16.48 12.04
CA ALA A 221 0.85 16.18 11.14
C ALA A 221 0.14 17.47 10.69
N VAL A 222 -0.05 17.66 9.38
CA VAL A 222 -0.82 18.80 8.81
C VAL A 222 -2.26 18.38 8.57
N VAL A 223 -3.22 19.11 9.15
CA VAL A 223 -4.63 18.71 9.19
C VAL A 223 -5.56 19.92 8.98
N HIS A 224 -6.71 19.73 8.34
CA HIS A 224 -7.63 20.82 7.99
C HIS A 224 -8.79 20.98 8.97
N ASP A 225 -9.34 19.87 9.44
CA ASP A 225 -10.47 19.82 10.35
C ASP A 225 -10.34 18.59 11.28
N ARG A 226 -11.26 18.48 12.25
CA ARG A 226 -11.20 17.42 13.26
C ARG A 226 -11.35 16.01 12.67
N GLU A 227 -12.12 15.87 11.60
CA GLU A 227 -12.35 14.58 10.93
C GLU A 227 -11.09 14.16 10.17
N HIS A 228 -10.53 15.07 9.36
CA HIS A 228 -9.25 14.86 8.69
C HIS A 228 -8.14 14.57 9.71
N ALA A 229 -8.10 15.26 10.84
CA ALA A 229 -7.11 15.00 11.89
C ALA A 229 -7.25 13.61 12.50
N ALA A 230 -8.47 13.14 12.77
CA ALA A 230 -8.70 11.79 13.29
C ALA A 230 -8.26 10.71 12.29
N THR A 231 -8.55 10.90 11.00
CA THR A 231 -8.12 10.02 9.91
C THR A 231 -6.59 9.97 9.81
N VAL A 232 -5.93 11.13 9.70
CA VAL A 232 -4.47 11.27 9.60
C VAL A 232 -3.76 10.66 10.80
N LEU A 233 -4.26 10.90 12.01
CA LEU A 233 -3.63 10.39 13.23
C LEU A 233 -3.74 8.86 13.36
N ARG A 234 -4.82 8.25 12.85
CA ARG A 234 -5.02 6.78 12.91
C ARG A 234 -4.34 6.01 11.80
N ALA A 235 -4.15 6.60 10.63
CA ALA A 235 -3.48 5.96 9.53
C ALA A 235 -2.08 5.49 9.97
N ALA A 236 -1.65 4.28 9.61
CA ALA A 236 -0.29 3.84 9.95
C ALA A 236 0.74 4.84 9.36
N GLU A 237 0.51 5.22 8.11
CA GLU A 237 1.26 6.19 7.33
C GLU A 237 0.31 7.10 6.55
N HIS A 238 0.74 8.34 6.30
CA HIS A 238 -0.01 9.33 5.52
C HIS A 238 0.94 10.44 5.07
N ASP A 239 0.77 10.97 3.86
CA ASP A 239 1.58 12.08 3.31
C ASP A 239 1.52 13.39 4.12
N ASN A 240 0.62 13.47 5.11
CA ASN A 240 0.48 14.60 6.02
C ASN A 240 1.28 14.41 7.30
N VAL A 241 1.87 13.21 7.53
CA VAL A 241 2.53 12.81 8.76
C VAL A 241 4.02 12.61 8.52
N PHE A 242 4.82 13.32 9.29
CA PHE A 242 6.28 13.23 9.24
C PHE A 242 6.77 12.74 10.59
N VAL A 243 7.41 11.57 10.62
CA VAL A 243 8.00 11.00 11.83
C VAL A 243 9.51 11.02 11.70
N GLY A 244 10.18 11.50 12.74
CA GLY A 244 11.63 11.48 12.81
C GLY A 244 12.12 11.19 14.21
N GLU A 245 13.29 10.57 14.29
CA GLU A 245 14.00 10.32 15.53
C GLU A 245 15.26 11.18 15.55
N ALA A 246 15.38 12.01 16.59
CA ALA A 246 16.62 12.74 16.82
C ALA A 246 17.75 11.72 17.11
N ALA A 247 18.86 11.84 16.39
CA ALA A 247 20.03 11.02 16.65
C ALA A 247 20.42 11.14 18.12
N HIS A 248 20.56 9.99 18.80
CA HIS A 248 21.12 9.93 20.13
C HIS A 248 22.56 10.43 20.08
N ASP A 249 22.79 11.69 20.42
CA ASP A 249 24.04 12.05 21.08
C ASP A 249 24.04 11.24 22.38
N GLY A 250 25.01 10.33 22.48
CA GLY A 250 25.00 9.24 23.47
C GLY A 250 24.64 9.70 24.87
N GLU A 251 24.06 8.78 25.66
CA GLU A 251 23.97 8.91 27.11
C GLU A 251 25.34 9.35 27.65
N HIS A 252 25.55 10.64 27.90
CA HIS A 252 26.54 11.29 28.77
C HIS A 252 26.48 12.82 28.51
N GLY A 253 25.61 13.52 29.24
CA GLY A 253 25.96 14.74 29.98
C GLY A 253 26.48 16.02 29.31
N ASP A 254 27.02 16.06 28.10
CA ASP A 254 27.66 17.28 27.55
C ASP A 254 27.03 17.74 26.24
N ARG A 255 26.02 18.60 26.36
CA ARG A 255 25.40 19.40 25.28
C ARG A 255 26.36 20.43 24.64
N ALA A 256 27.65 20.42 24.98
CA ALA A 256 28.57 21.52 24.69
C ALA A 256 29.24 21.46 23.30
N ASP A 257 29.34 20.28 22.68
CA ASP A 257 30.12 20.09 21.43
C ASP A 257 29.29 19.67 20.19
N ALA A 258 27.96 19.57 20.31
CA ALA A 258 27.11 19.32 19.15
C ALA A 258 27.00 20.59 18.28
N ALA A 259 27.36 20.50 17.00
CA ALA A 259 27.21 21.61 16.06
C ALA A 259 25.74 22.11 16.05
N PRO A 260 25.51 23.43 15.94
CA PRO A 260 24.17 23.99 15.82
C PRO A 260 23.34 23.26 14.77
N THR A 261 22.06 23.00 15.04
CA THR A 261 21.15 22.35 14.06
C THR A 261 21.07 23.10 12.73
N SER A 262 21.27 24.43 12.75
CA SER A 262 21.38 25.26 11.54
C SER A 262 22.52 24.83 10.62
N ASP A 263 23.64 24.34 11.17
CA ASP A 263 24.81 23.96 10.38
C ASP A 263 24.56 22.71 9.54
N ARG A 264 23.52 21.93 9.86
CA ARG A 264 23.06 20.78 9.08
C ARG A 264 22.17 21.16 7.90
N VAL A 265 21.52 22.32 7.95
CA VAL A 265 20.55 22.78 6.96
C VAL A 265 21.26 23.51 5.83
N VAL A 266 21.01 23.10 4.59
CA VAL A 266 21.55 23.74 3.38
C VAL A 266 20.39 24.13 2.48
N PHE A 267 20.25 25.41 2.12
CA PHE A 267 19.23 25.81 1.15
C PHE A 267 19.75 25.67 -0.27
N LEU A 268 18.93 25.08 -1.13
CA LEU A 268 19.15 24.89 -2.55
C LEU A 268 18.21 25.83 -3.33
N PHE A 269 18.77 26.68 -4.18
CA PHE A 269 18.02 27.64 -5.00
C PHE A 269 18.01 27.15 -6.46
N PRO A 270 16.84 26.74 -7.00
CA PRO A 270 16.76 26.23 -8.36
C PRO A 270 17.09 27.29 -9.43
N GLY A 271 17.37 26.79 -10.63
CA GLY A 271 17.70 27.62 -11.78
C GLY A 271 16.55 27.76 -12.77
N GLN A 272 16.86 28.32 -13.93
CA GLN A 272 15.91 28.45 -15.03
C GLN A 272 15.42 27.06 -15.50
N GLY A 273 14.12 26.95 -15.76
CA GLY A 273 13.43 25.71 -16.15
C GLY A 273 12.44 25.21 -15.09
N ALA A 274 12.50 25.75 -13.87
CA ALA A 274 11.59 25.40 -12.79
C ALA A 274 10.33 26.29 -12.73
N GLN A 275 10.36 27.47 -13.36
CA GLN A 275 9.24 28.42 -13.32
C GLN A 275 7.97 27.85 -13.94
N HIS A 276 6.83 28.21 -13.36
CA HIS A 276 5.51 27.94 -13.91
C HIS A 276 4.52 29.03 -13.51
N VAL A 277 3.47 29.19 -14.29
CA VAL A 277 2.37 30.11 -13.96
C VAL A 277 1.68 29.63 -12.68
N GLY A 278 1.32 30.56 -11.81
CA GLY A 278 0.67 30.31 -10.54
C GLY A 278 1.58 29.75 -9.44
N MET A 279 2.91 29.76 -9.62
CA MET A 279 3.84 29.35 -8.55
C MET A 279 3.70 30.24 -7.32
N ALA A 280 3.62 29.64 -6.14
CA ALA A 280 3.46 30.31 -4.84
C ALA A 280 2.19 31.18 -4.68
N LYS A 281 1.16 31.01 -5.52
CA LYS A 281 -0.07 31.79 -5.44
C LYS A 281 -0.77 31.64 -4.08
N GLY A 282 -0.85 30.41 -3.57
CA GLY A 282 -1.48 30.16 -2.26
C GLY A 282 -0.73 30.85 -1.12
N LEU A 283 0.60 30.89 -1.17
CA LEU A 283 1.44 31.60 -0.21
C LEU A 283 1.29 33.12 -0.33
N TYR A 284 1.21 33.66 -1.55
CA TYR A 284 0.94 35.08 -1.76
C TYR A 284 -0.39 35.51 -1.14
N ASP A 285 -1.43 34.69 -1.30
CA ASP A 285 -2.77 35.01 -0.81
C ASP A 285 -2.92 34.85 0.71
N THR A 286 -2.12 33.98 1.34
CA THR A 286 -2.32 33.58 2.74
C THR A 286 -1.21 34.02 3.71
N GLU A 287 0.00 34.30 3.23
CA GLU A 287 1.17 34.59 4.06
C GLU A 287 1.68 36.04 3.83
N PRO A 288 1.35 37.00 4.71
CA PRO A 288 1.66 38.41 4.51
C PRO A 288 3.15 38.73 4.33
N VAL A 289 4.04 37.93 4.93
CA VAL A 289 5.50 38.11 4.81
C VAL A 289 5.97 37.74 3.41
N PHE A 290 5.42 36.67 2.85
CA PHE A 290 5.72 36.27 1.48
C PHE A 290 5.27 37.35 0.51
N ALA A 291 4.00 37.79 0.60
CA ALA A 291 3.44 38.84 -0.24
C ALA A 291 4.27 40.13 -0.18
N GLN A 292 4.64 40.59 1.01
CA GLN A 292 5.47 41.79 1.19
C GLN A 292 6.81 41.70 0.43
N HIS A 293 7.52 40.57 0.54
CA HIS A 293 8.81 40.40 -0.10
C HIS A 293 8.69 40.15 -1.60
N PHE A 294 7.65 39.44 -2.03
CA PHE A 294 7.30 39.27 -3.43
C PHE A 294 7.05 40.65 -4.09
N ASP A 295 6.17 41.46 -3.51
CA ASP A 295 5.81 42.78 -4.04
C ASP A 295 7.01 43.73 -4.09
N THR A 296 7.89 43.67 -3.08
CA THR A 296 9.12 44.47 -3.05
C THR A 296 10.05 44.12 -4.21
N CYS A 297 10.26 42.83 -4.47
CA CYS A 297 11.07 42.37 -5.61
C CYS A 297 10.40 42.70 -6.94
N ALA A 298 9.11 42.42 -7.08
CA ALA A 298 8.33 42.68 -8.30
C ALA A 298 8.34 44.17 -8.67
N ALA A 299 8.20 45.07 -7.68
CA ALA A 299 8.32 46.51 -7.90
C ALA A 299 9.72 46.91 -8.37
N GLY A 300 10.78 46.40 -7.73
CA GLY A 300 12.15 46.72 -8.12
C GLY A 300 12.50 46.22 -9.53
N PHE A 301 12.06 45.02 -9.92
CA PHE A 301 12.25 44.53 -11.28
C PHE A 301 11.41 45.31 -12.31
N ARG A 302 10.20 45.75 -11.95
CA ARG A 302 9.39 46.62 -12.81
C ARG A 302 10.10 47.94 -13.08
N ASP A 303 10.72 48.54 -12.07
CA ASP A 303 11.47 49.80 -12.23
C ASP A 303 12.67 49.64 -13.17
N GLU A 304 13.36 48.48 -13.14
CA GLU A 304 14.54 48.23 -13.97
C GLU A 304 14.20 47.72 -15.39
N THR A 305 13.10 46.97 -15.57
CA THR A 305 12.79 46.26 -16.83
C THR A 305 11.52 46.76 -17.52
N GLY A 306 10.64 47.46 -16.81
CA GLY A 306 9.30 47.83 -17.28
C GLY A 306 8.28 46.69 -17.28
N ILE A 307 8.64 45.49 -16.80
CA ILE A 307 7.81 44.29 -16.83
C ILE A 307 6.99 44.17 -15.54
N ASP A 308 5.70 43.84 -15.67
CA ASP A 308 4.84 43.52 -14.54
C ASP A 308 4.98 42.04 -14.13
N LEU A 309 5.98 41.74 -13.29
CA LEU A 309 6.21 40.36 -12.85
C LEU A 309 5.05 39.75 -12.07
N HIS A 310 4.23 40.55 -11.37
CA HIS A 310 3.08 40.02 -10.66
C HIS A 310 2.08 39.42 -11.67
N ALA A 311 1.75 40.17 -12.72
CA ALA A 311 0.89 39.68 -13.79
C ALA A 311 1.51 38.49 -14.53
N GLU A 312 2.81 38.52 -14.85
CA GLU A 312 3.48 37.41 -15.56
C GLU A 312 3.49 36.10 -14.75
N VAL A 313 3.67 36.18 -13.43
CA VAL A 313 3.72 34.98 -12.56
C VAL A 313 2.33 34.40 -12.30
N PHE A 314 1.31 35.24 -12.06
CA PHE A 314 -0.01 34.75 -11.63
C PHE A 314 -1.06 34.68 -12.74
N ASP A 315 -1.01 35.60 -13.70
CA ASP A 315 -2.03 35.77 -14.74
C ASP A 315 -1.49 35.54 -16.17
N GLY A 316 -0.18 35.27 -16.31
CA GLY A 316 0.53 35.15 -17.58
C GLY A 316 0.31 33.82 -18.30
N THR A 317 0.90 33.70 -19.49
CA THR A 317 0.97 32.42 -20.21
C THR A 317 2.29 31.70 -19.91
N ALA A 318 2.31 30.37 -19.98
CA ALA A 318 3.53 29.61 -19.76
C ALA A 318 4.65 30.01 -20.75
N THR A 319 4.30 30.26 -22.01
CA THR A 319 5.26 30.67 -23.05
C THR A 319 5.86 32.05 -22.77
N ASP A 320 5.08 32.97 -22.21
CA ASP A 320 5.56 34.31 -21.85
C ASP A 320 6.54 34.25 -20.67
N LEU A 321 6.20 33.50 -19.62
CA LEU A 321 7.03 33.36 -18.43
C LEU A 321 8.35 32.60 -18.72
N GLU A 322 8.37 31.72 -19.71
CA GLU A 322 9.57 30.98 -20.16
C GLU A 322 10.63 31.88 -20.83
N ARG A 323 10.31 33.13 -21.19
CA ARG A 323 11.31 34.06 -21.71
C ARG A 323 12.33 34.43 -20.63
N ILE A 324 13.60 34.53 -21.00
CA ILE A 324 14.72 34.66 -20.05
C ILE A 324 14.65 35.97 -19.26
N ASP A 325 14.28 37.05 -19.94
CA ASP A 325 14.07 38.39 -19.39
C ASP A 325 12.93 38.44 -18.34
N ARG A 326 12.10 37.39 -18.26
CA ARG A 326 10.99 37.25 -17.29
C ARG A 326 11.22 36.14 -16.27
N SER A 327 11.61 34.95 -16.72
CA SER A 327 11.84 33.77 -15.88
C SER A 327 12.89 33.99 -14.79
N GLN A 328 14.03 34.60 -15.10
CA GLN A 328 15.08 34.82 -14.08
C GLN A 328 14.64 35.81 -12.98
N PRO A 329 14.08 36.99 -13.30
CA PRO A 329 13.47 37.86 -12.30
C PRO A 329 12.31 37.21 -11.51
N ALA A 330 11.46 36.42 -12.17
CA ALA A 330 10.35 35.74 -11.52
C ALA A 330 10.82 34.69 -10.49
N LEU A 331 11.78 33.84 -10.87
CA LEU A 331 12.41 32.88 -9.95
C LEU A 331 13.07 33.60 -8.77
N PHE A 332 13.87 34.63 -9.03
CA PHE A 332 14.48 35.43 -7.96
C PHE A 332 13.43 35.96 -6.98
N THR A 333 12.33 36.51 -7.50
CA THR A 333 11.26 37.10 -6.70
C THR A 333 10.62 36.07 -5.77
N VAL A 334 10.25 34.90 -6.29
CA VAL A 334 9.60 33.83 -5.52
C VAL A 334 10.55 33.19 -4.51
N GLU A 335 11.76 32.81 -4.95
CA GLU A 335 12.74 32.14 -4.09
C GLU A 335 13.22 33.05 -2.95
N TYR A 336 13.42 34.34 -3.21
CA TYR A 336 13.75 35.31 -2.19
C TYR A 336 12.62 35.49 -1.17
N ALA A 337 11.36 35.61 -1.63
CA ALA A 337 10.21 35.74 -0.76
C ALA A 337 10.00 34.49 0.12
N LEU A 338 10.23 33.30 -0.44
CA LEU A 338 10.13 32.03 0.27
C LEU A 338 11.22 31.88 1.34
N ALA A 339 12.46 32.27 1.01
CA ALA A 339 13.56 32.30 1.97
C ALA A 339 13.29 33.28 3.13
N LYS A 340 12.60 34.40 2.87
CA LYS A 340 12.19 35.34 3.92
C LYS A 340 11.04 34.82 4.76
N LEU A 341 10.08 34.12 4.16
CA LEU A 341 9.00 33.49 4.89
C LEU A 341 9.54 32.45 5.88
N VAL A 342 10.39 31.52 5.42
CA VAL A 342 10.89 30.43 6.26
C VAL A 342 11.77 30.91 7.44
N ASP A 343 12.52 32.02 7.28
CA ASP A 343 13.31 32.64 8.36
C ASP A 343 12.41 33.15 9.51
N THR A 344 11.15 33.54 9.23
CA THR A 344 10.20 33.95 10.29
C THR A 344 9.75 32.81 11.19
N PHE A 345 9.87 31.56 10.72
CA PHE A 345 9.66 30.35 11.52
C PHE A 345 10.96 29.86 12.19
N GLY A 346 12.04 30.66 12.16
CA GLY A 346 13.30 30.35 12.81
C GLY A 346 14.18 29.32 12.10
N VAL A 347 13.78 28.85 10.91
CA VAL A 347 14.57 27.91 10.11
C VAL A 347 15.69 28.66 9.39
N ARG A 348 16.94 28.36 9.76
CA ARG A 348 18.13 29.00 9.20
C ARG A 348 19.08 27.99 8.57
N ALA A 349 19.54 28.30 7.37
CA ALA A 349 20.56 27.51 6.69
C ALA A 349 21.97 27.86 7.18
N GLY A 350 22.80 26.84 7.35
CA GLY A 350 24.24 26.96 7.58
C GLY A 350 25.03 27.15 6.28
N ALA A 351 24.45 26.81 5.13
CA ALA A 351 25.06 27.03 3.81
C ALA A 351 24.02 27.19 2.70
N TYR A 352 24.46 27.77 1.58
CA TYR A 352 23.65 27.93 0.38
C TYR A 352 24.29 27.27 -0.85
N ILE A 353 23.46 26.67 -1.69
CA ILE A 353 23.79 26.28 -3.06
C ILE A 353 22.76 26.93 -3.96
N GLY A 354 23.20 27.54 -5.06
CA GLY A 354 22.28 28.07 -6.05
C GLY A 354 22.66 27.60 -7.43
N TYR A 355 21.68 27.19 -8.23
CA TYR A 355 21.90 26.64 -9.56
C TYR A 355 21.75 27.73 -10.63
N SER A 356 22.83 28.09 -11.31
CA SER A 356 22.87 29.17 -12.32
C SER A 356 22.37 30.51 -11.76
N THR A 357 21.15 30.93 -12.14
CA THR A 357 20.48 32.12 -11.60
C THR A 357 20.33 32.03 -10.09
N GLY A 358 20.06 30.84 -9.55
CA GLY A 358 19.93 30.57 -8.12
C GLY A 358 21.15 31.02 -7.29
N GLU A 359 22.35 31.02 -7.88
CA GLU A 359 23.58 31.44 -7.20
C GLU A 359 23.54 32.93 -6.82
N TYR A 360 22.81 33.75 -7.57
CA TYR A 360 22.59 35.17 -7.26
C TYR A 360 21.59 35.36 -6.11
N ILE A 361 20.57 34.49 -5.97
CA ILE A 361 19.67 34.46 -4.81
C ILE A 361 20.48 34.08 -3.56
N ALA A 362 21.23 32.97 -3.64
CA ALA A 362 22.11 32.48 -2.57
C ALA A 362 23.09 33.57 -2.10
N ALA A 363 23.75 34.25 -3.04
CA ALA A 363 24.67 35.35 -2.75
C ALA A 363 23.97 36.56 -2.09
N THR A 364 22.76 36.90 -2.52
CA THR A 364 21.99 37.99 -1.92
C THR A 364 21.59 37.66 -0.49
N LEU A 365 21.15 36.43 -0.23
CA LEU A 365 20.82 35.97 1.12
C LEU A 365 22.04 35.82 2.02
N ALA A 366 23.19 35.43 1.46
CA ALA A 366 24.48 35.47 2.14
C ALA A 366 24.98 36.91 2.41
N GLY A 367 24.38 37.92 1.78
CA GLY A 367 24.71 39.33 1.96
C GLY A 367 25.85 39.87 1.08
N VAL A 368 26.22 39.13 0.03
CA VAL A 368 27.17 39.54 -1.00
C VAL A 368 26.64 40.75 -1.77
N PHE A 369 25.37 40.65 -2.19
CA PHE A 369 24.59 41.73 -2.76
C PHE A 369 23.60 42.26 -1.73
N ASP A 370 23.34 43.57 -1.73
CA ASP A 370 22.05 44.04 -1.22
C ASP A 370 20.95 43.80 -2.26
N LEU A 371 19.68 43.86 -1.82
CA LEU A 371 18.54 43.50 -2.68
C LEU A 371 18.46 44.37 -3.94
N GLN A 372 18.72 45.68 -3.84
CA GLN A 372 18.68 46.57 -5.00
C GLN A 372 19.78 46.23 -6.02
N THR A 373 20.99 45.94 -5.55
CA THR A 373 22.10 45.53 -6.41
C THR A 373 21.81 44.19 -7.07
N ALA A 374 21.23 43.24 -6.34
CA ALA A 374 20.83 41.94 -6.87
C ALA A 374 19.78 42.08 -7.98
N ILE A 375 18.72 42.88 -7.76
CA ILE A 375 17.68 43.14 -8.76
C ILE A 375 18.28 43.70 -10.05
N LYS A 376 19.16 44.70 -9.96
CA LYS A 376 19.85 45.27 -11.13
C LYS A 376 20.74 44.26 -11.84
N THR A 377 21.48 43.47 -11.07
CA THR A 377 22.38 42.44 -11.59
C THR A 377 21.62 41.35 -12.35
N VAL A 378 20.56 40.81 -11.76
CA VAL A 378 19.71 39.79 -12.38
C VAL A 378 18.95 40.35 -13.58
N SER A 379 18.45 41.58 -13.50
CA SER A 379 17.80 42.25 -14.64
C SER A 379 18.75 42.39 -15.83
N LEU A 380 19.97 42.86 -15.58
CA LEU A 380 20.98 43.01 -16.63
C LEU A 380 21.40 41.65 -17.19
N ARG A 381 21.64 40.65 -16.34
CA ARG A 381 21.98 39.29 -16.74
C ARG A 381 20.89 38.72 -17.65
N ALA A 382 19.64 38.77 -17.22
CA ALA A 382 18.50 38.22 -17.95
C ALA A 382 18.34 38.88 -19.32
N ARG A 383 18.44 40.22 -19.39
CA ARG A 383 18.38 40.96 -20.66
C ARG A 383 19.52 40.56 -21.61
N LEU A 384 20.76 40.57 -21.13
CA LEU A 384 21.92 40.26 -21.98
C LEU A 384 21.95 38.79 -22.44
N MET A 385 21.51 37.86 -21.59
CA MET A 385 21.34 36.45 -21.97
C MET A 385 20.23 36.28 -23.01
N HIS A 386 19.15 37.07 -22.91
CA HIS A 386 18.07 37.08 -23.90
C HIS A 386 18.51 37.66 -25.26
N GLU A 387 19.41 38.64 -25.25
CA GLU A 387 20.00 39.28 -26.45
C GLU A 387 21.12 38.44 -27.10
N SER A 388 21.59 37.37 -26.43
CA SER A 388 22.69 36.52 -26.91
C SER A 388 22.24 35.58 -28.04
N PRO A 389 23.18 34.94 -28.79
CA PRO A 389 22.81 34.05 -29.88
C PRO A 389 21.92 32.87 -29.45
N PRO A 390 20.86 32.54 -30.22
CA PRO A 390 19.96 31.43 -29.89
C PRO A 390 20.66 30.08 -30.04
N GLY A 391 20.19 29.08 -29.29
CA GLY A 391 20.80 27.76 -29.20
C GLY A 391 19.81 26.70 -28.74
N ALA A 392 20.33 25.54 -28.36
CA ALA A 392 19.56 24.48 -27.73
C ALA A 392 20.40 23.76 -26.67
N MET A 393 19.71 23.13 -25.73
CA MET A 393 20.29 22.34 -24.65
C MET A 393 19.60 20.97 -24.59
N VAL A 394 20.37 19.93 -24.27
CA VAL A 394 19.85 18.57 -24.09
C VAL A 394 20.53 17.91 -22.90
N ALA A 395 19.75 17.23 -22.06
CA ALA A 395 20.25 16.40 -20.99
C ALA A 395 20.57 15.00 -21.56
N VAL A 396 21.71 14.45 -21.18
CA VAL A 396 22.25 13.18 -21.67
C VAL A 396 22.50 12.29 -20.46
N ALA A 397 22.00 11.05 -20.52
CA ALA A 397 22.23 10.04 -19.49
C ALA A 397 23.66 9.45 -19.57
N LEU A 398 24.66 10.32 -19.53
CA LEU A 398 26.08 10.00 -19.43
C LEU A 398 26.78 10.98 -18.49
N GLY A 399 27.86 10.51 -17.86
CA GLY A 399 28.78 11.38 -17.12
C GLY A 399 29.61 12.29 -18.05
N PRO A 400 30.28 13.31 -17.48
CA PRO A 400 31.04 14.30 -18.25
C PRO A 400 32.22 13.68 -19.04
N ASP A 401 32.86 12.64 -18.52
CA ASP A 401 33.96 11.96 -19.21
C ASP A 401 33.45 11.15 -20.41
N ASP A 402 32.34 10.42 -20.23
CA ASP A 402 31.78 9.56 -21.25
C ASP A 402 31.09 10.33 -22.37
N VAL A 403 30.46 11.47 -22.08
CA VAL A 403 29.77 12.27 -23.11
C VAL A 403 30.75 12.89 -24.10
N THR A 404 31.99 13.18 -23.66
CA THR A 404 33.00 13.91 -24.44
C THR A 404 33.32 13.22 -25.77
N GLN A 405 33.28 11.89 -25.84
CA GLN A 405 33.52 11.13 -27.10
C GLN A 405 32.44 11.36 -28.17
N TYR A 406 31.26 11.83 -27.78
CA TYR A 406 30.12 12.08 -28.67
C TYR A 406 30.02 13.54 -29.11
N LEU A 407 30.65 14.48 -28.38
CA LEU A 407 30.48 15.91 -28.60
C LEU A 407 31.14 16.39 -29.90
N PRO A 408 30.40 17.05 -30.82
CA PRO A 408 31.02 17.82 -31.89
C PRO A 408 31.70 19.09 -31.33
N PRO A 409 32.66 19.69 -32.06
CA PRO A 409 33.42 20.87 -31.59
C PRO A 409 32.55 22.06 -31.16
N GLU A 410 31.36 22.22 -31.74
CA GLU A 410 30.45 23.34 -31.50
C GLU A 410 29.42 23.07 -30.38
N VAL A 411 29.47 21.90 -29.72
CA VAL A 411 28.62 21.58 -28.57
C VAL A 411 29.50 21.40 -27.34
N GLU A 412 29.19 22.15 -26.29
CA GLU A 412 29.94 22.18 -25.06
C GLU A 412 29.12 21.61 -23.90
N LEU A 413 29.82 21.18 -22.86
CA LEU A 413 29.21 20.84 -21.58
C LEU A 413 28.65 22.12 -20.93
N SER A 414 27.41 22.07 -20.47
CA SER A 414 26.70 23.20 -19.85
C SER A 414 26.46 22.98 -18.37
N ALA A 415 26.18 21.74 -17.95
CA ALA A 415 26.06 21.37 -16.54
C ALA A 415 26.37 19.90 -16.27
N VAL A 416 26.84 19.60 -15.07
CA VAL A 416 26.98 18.25 -14.52
C VAL A 416 26.08 18.16 -13.29
N ASN A 417 24.94 17.49 -13.44
CA ASN A 417 23.88 17.46 -12.41
C ASN A 417 24.04 16.28 -11.47
N ASP A 418 24.49 15.15 -11.98
CA ASP A 418 24.85 13.95 -11.22
C ASP A 418 25.92 13.15 -12.00
N PRO A 419 26.60 12.17 -11.38
CA PRO A 419 27.72 11.46 -12.01
C PRO A 419 27.35 10.74 -13.33
N GLY A 420 26.08 10.41 -13.54
CA GLY A 420 25.57 9.73 -14.72
C GLY A 420 24.73 10.62 -15.65
N ASN A 421 24.61 11.93 -15.38
CA ASN A 421 23.74 12.83 -16.14
C ASN A 421 24.34 14.23 -16.27
N CYS A 422 24.51 14.66 -17.50
CA CYS A 422 24.99 15.99 -17.84
C CYS A 422 24.07 16.70 -18.83
N VAL A 423 24.21 18.02 -18.90
CA VAL A 423 23.53 18.87 -19.89
C VAL A 423 24.58 19.42 -20.83
N VAL A 424 24.32 19.30 -22.13
CA VAL A 424 25.18 19.82 -23.20
C VAL A 424 24.41 20.82 -24.03
N ALA A 425 25.12 21.81 -24.58
CA ALA A 425 24.50 22.97 -25.21
C ALA A 425 25.31 23.46 -26.41
N GLY A 426 24.61 23.95 -27.43
CA GLY A 426 25.22 24.46 -28.65
C GLY A 426 24.21 24.91 -29.71
N PRO A 427 24.64 25.12 -30.96
CA PRO A 427 23.75 25.46 -32.06
C PRO A 427 22.67 24.40 -32.29
N LYS A 428 21.44 24.83 -32.64
CA LYS A 428 20.26 23.95 -32.75
C LYS A 428 20.47 22.76 -33.68
N ASP A 429 21.14 22.98 -34.82
CA ASP A 429 21.39 21.92 -35.80
C ASP A 429 22.41 20.89 -35.31
N GLN A 430 23.43 21.33 -34.56
CA GLN A 430 24.43 20.45 -33.96
C GLN A 430 23.84 19.62 -32.82
N ILE A 431 22.98 20.21 -31.99
CA ILE A 431 22.22 19.47 -30.98
C ILE A 431 21.28 18.43 -31.62
N ARG A 432 20.65 18.75 -32.76
CA ARG A 432 19.82 17.79 -33.51
C ARG A 432 20.65 16.61 -34.00
N ALA A 433 21.83 16.86 -34.58
CA ALA A 433 22.75 15.82 -35.04
C ALA A 433 23.28 14.96 -33.87
N LEU A 434 23.65 15.58 -32.75
CA LEU A 434 24.08 14.87 -31.54
C LEU A 434 22.99 13.96 -30.99
N ARG A 435 21.73 14.44 -30.92
CA ARG A 435 20.59 13.62 -30.48
C ARG A 435 20.40 12.38 -31.34
N GLN A 436 20.53 12.52 -32.66
CA GLN A 436 20.46 11.37 -33.58
C GLN A 436 21.57 10.36 -33.29
N ARG A 437 22.82 10.82 -33.19
CA ARG A 437 23.97 9.95 -32.86
C ARG A 437 23.81 9.21 -31.53
N LEU A 438 23.30 9.89 -30.50
CA LEU A 438 23.05 9.29 -29.19
C LEU A 438 21.90 8.27 -29.24
N THR A 439 20.85 8.55 -30.01
CA THR A 439 19.72 7.61 -30.22
C THR A 439 20.18 6.34 -30.94
N GLU A 440 21.03 6.47 -31.97
CA GLU A 440 21.62 5.33 -32.69
C GLU A 440 22.53 4.47 -31.78
N ALA A 441 23.13 5.10 -30.77
CA ALA A 441 23.94 4.42 -29.74
C ALA A 441 23.11 3.87 -28.56
N GLY A 442 21.77 4.02 -28.58
CA GLY A 442 20.89 3.58 -27.49
C GLY A 442 20.99 4.40 -26.20
N ILE A 443 21.54 5.62 -26.26
CA ILE A 443 21.73 6.49 -25.09
C ILE A 443 20.51 7.42 -24.95
N PRO A 444 19.81 7.40 -23.80
CA PRO A 444 18.68 8.28 -23.55
C PRO A 444 19.06 9.76 -23.57
N VAL A 445 18.27 10.56 -24.28
CA VAL A 445 18.41 12.02 -24.37
C VAL A 445 17.10 12.72 -24.09
N ARG A 446 17.13 13.79 -23.28
CA ARG A 446 15.95 14.58 -22.93
C ARG A 446 16.16 16.04 -23.31
N ARG A 447 15.22 16.61 -24.06
CA ARG A 447 15.27 18.04 -24.42
C ARG A 447 15.13 18.90 -23.17
N VAL A 448 16.01 19.88 -23.00
CA VAL A 448 15.87 20.92 -21.98
C VAL A 448 15.08 22.09 -22.59
N ARG A 449 14.11 22.62 -21.85
CA ARG A 449 13.32 23.78 -22.28
C ARG A 449 14.15 25.06 -22.13
N ALA A 450 15.08 25.25 -23.06
CA ALA A 450 15.93 26.43 -23.16
C ALA A 450 15.95 26.95 -24.61
N THR A 451 16.01 28.27 -24.76
CA THR A 451 16.04 28.96 -26.06
C THR A 451 17.46 29.29 -26.53
N HIS A 452 18.44 29.18 -25.63
CA HIS A 452 19.84 29.54 -25.84
C HIS A 452 20.74 28.41 -25.33
N ALA A 453 22.02 28.45 -25.70
CA ALA A 453 23.04 27.55 -25.17
C ALA A 453 23.70 28.21 -23.95
N PHE A 454 23.08 28.10 -22.78
CA PHE A 454 23.61 28.71 -21.56
C PHE A 454 24.85 27.98 -21.05
N HIS A 455 25.70 28.67 -20.28
CA HIS A 455 26.89 28.08 -19.65
C HIS A 455 27.88 27.50 -20.65
N THR A 456 27.99 28.12 -21.83
CA THR A 456 28.97 27.82 -22.87
C THR A 456 29.54 29.10 -23.47
N SER A 457 30.50 28.97 -24.39
CA SER A 457 31.07 30.11 -25.14
C SER A 457 30.04 30.92 -25.93
N ALA A 458 28.83 30.39 -26.16
CA ALA A 458 27.74 31.14 -26.78
C ALA A 458 27.34 32.41 -26.00
N MET A 459 27.65 32.46 -24.69
CA MET A 459 27.40 33.62 -23.83
C MET A 459 28.55 34.64 -23.82
N ASP A 460 29.69 34.39 -24.48
CA ASP A 460 30.83 35.30 -24.52
C ASP A 460 30.49 36.75 -24.93
N PRO A 461 29.56 37.01 -25.89
CA PRO A 461 29.22 38.37 -26.29
C PRO A 461 28.71 39.27 -25.17
N MET A 462 28.08 38.72 -24.13
CA MET A 462 27.53 39.50 -23.02
C MET A 462 28.52 39.78 -21.89
N LEU A 463 29.62 39.01 -21.80
CA LEU A 463 30.48 38.98 -20.61
C LEU A 463 31.14 40.34 -20.32
N GLY A 464 31.56 41.06 -21.36
CA GLY A 464 32.22 42.36 -21.21
C GLY A 464 31.31 43.41 -20.56
N GLN A 465 30.07 43.54 -21.06
CA GLN A 465 29.09 44.49 -20.54
C GLN A 465 28.66 44.12 -19.10
N PHE A 466 28.50 42.82 -18.83
CA PHE A 466 28.11 42.35 -17.50
C PHE A 466 29.22 42.59 -16.46
N GLN A 467 30.48 42.32 -16.81
CA GLN A 467 31.62 42.55 -15.93
C GLN A 467 31.84 44.04 -15.65
N GLU A 468 31.70 44.90 -16.66
CA GLU A 468 31.81 46.35 -16.48
C GLU A 468 30.77 46.86 -15.47
N PHE A 469 29.53 46.37 -15.58
CA PHE A 469 28.47 46.70 -14.63
C PHE A 469 28.80 46.23 -13.21
N LEU A 470 29.19 44.96 -13.03
CA LEU A 470 29.50 44.39 -11.72
C LEU A 470 30.70 45.07 -11.05
N SER A 471 31.70 45.51 -11.82
CA SER A 471 32.87 46.23 -11.31
C SER A 471 32.55 47.55 -10.63
N ARG A 472 31.34 48.10 -10.87
CA ARG A 472 30.83 49.34 -10.25
C ARG A 472 29.96 49.08 -9.04
N GLN A 473 29.60 47.82 -8.77
CA GLN A 473 28.77 47.44 -7.63
C GLN A 473 29.63 47.13 -6.41
N GLN A 474 29.05 47.27 -5.21
CA GLN A 474 29.73 46.88 -3.98
C GLN A 474 29.42 45.42 -3.66
N LEU A 475 30.40 44.54 -3.85
CA LEU A 475 30.35 43.13 -3.44
C LEU A 475 30.95 42.97 -2.05
N ARG A 476 30.34 42.14 -1.19
CA ARG A 476 30.77 41.94 0.20
C ARG A 476 31.08 40.45 0.46
N PRO A 477 32.00 40.14 1.39
CA PRO A 477 32.18 38.78 1.88
C PRO A 477 30.87 38.19 2.42
N PRO A 478 30.62 36.89 2.23
CA PRO A 478 29.36 36.27 2.61
C PRO A 478 29.28 36.09 4.13
N ARG A 479 28.09 36.33 4.71
CA ARG A 479 27.77 36.04 6.11
C ARG A 479 27.39 34.57 6.35
N THR A 480 26.90 33.91 5.31
CA THR A 480 26.59 32.49 5.29
C THR A 480 27.37 31.85 4.13
N PRO A 481 28.13 30.77 4.37
CA PRO A 481 28.87 30.07 3.32
C PRO A 481 28.00 29.67 2.12
N LEU A 482 28.57 29.73 0.92
CA LEU A 482 27.94 29.27 -0.31
C LEU A 482 28.92 28.52 -1.20
N LEU A 483 28.42 27.58 -1.99
CA LEU A 483 29.21 26.82 -2.97
C LEU A 483 29.15 27.49 -4.35
N SER A 484 30.19 27.25 -5.15
CA SER A 484 30.36 27.85 -6.47
C SER A 484 30.05 26.87 -7.58
N ASN A 485 29.17 27.28 -8.50
CA ASN A 485 28.88 26.54 -9.72
C ASN A 485 30.10 26.40 -10.61
N LEU A 486 31.05 27.34 -10.53
CA LEU A 486 32.28 27.36 -11.31
C LEU A 486 33.31 26.33 -10.82
N THR A 487 33.46 26.18 -9.50
CA THR A 487 34.51 25.33 -8.92
C THR A 487 34.00 24.01 -8.37
N GLY A 488 32.69 23.88 -8.12
CA GLY A 488 32.12 22.71 -7.45
C GLY A 488 32.44 22.65 -5.95
N SER A 489 32.89 23.76 -5.35
CA SER A 489 33.34 23.80 -3.95
C SER A 489 33.00 25.13 -3.27
N TRP A 490 33.33 25.28 -2.00
CA TRP A 490 33.10 26.50 -1.22
C TRP A 490 33.71 27.73 -1.89
N MET A 491 32.93 28.81 -2.01
CA MET A 491 33.45 30.10 -2.46
C MET A 491 34.36 30.72 -1.40
N SER A 492 35.55 31.15 -1.81
CA SER A 492 36.40 32.01 -0.97
C SER A 492 35.94 33.47 -1.01
N ASP A 493 36.21 34.23 0.07
CA ASP A 493 35.89 35.67 0.13
C ASP A 493 36.41 36.44 -1.09
N GLN A 494 37.61 36.07 -1.59
CA GLN A 494 38.22 36.70 -2.75
C GLN A 494 37.46 36.42 -4.06
N GLN A 495 36.91 35.22 -4.23
CA GLN A 495 36.08 34.88 -5.39
C GLN A 495 34.73 35.59 -5.32
N VAL A 496 34.14 35.68 -4.13
CA VAL A 496 32.83 36.33 -3.93
C VAL A 496 32.88 37.82 -4.29
N VAL A 497 33.95 38.52 -3.92
CA VAL A 497 34.09 39.96 -4.16
C VAL A 497 34.74 40.29 -5.51
N ASP A 498 35.07 39.30 -6.34
CA ASP A 498 35.65 39.48 -7.66
C ASP A 498 34.57 39.46 -8.76
N PRO A 499 34.28 40.58 -9.42
CA PRO A 499 33.34 40.64 -10.54
C PRO A 499 33.66 39.62 -11.65
N ALA A 500 34.93 39.31 -11.89
CA ALA A 500 35.32 38.38 -12.96
C ALA A 500 34.89 36.94 -12.66
N SER A 501 34.75 36.57 -11.40
CA SER A 501 34.29 35.23 -10.99
C SER A 501 32.80 35.04 -11.35
N TRP A 502 31.95 36.02 -11.03
CA TRP A 502 30.53 36.03 -11.40
C TRP A 502 30.30 36.09 -12.92
N THR A 503 31.13 36.86 -13.64
CA THR A 503 31.09 36.89 -15.10
C THR A 503 31.46 35.54 -15.71
N ARG A 504 32.54 34.90 -15.24
CA ARG A 504 33.01 33.61 -15.77
C ARG A 504 31.98 32.50 -15.57
N GLN A 505 31.21 32.54 -14.49
CA GLN A 505 30.14 31.59 -14.22
C GLN A 505 29.11 31.49 -15.36
N ILE A 506 28.85 32.60 -16.06
CA ILE A 506 27.82 32.66 -17.11
C ILE A 506 28.19 31.81 -18.34
N SER A 507 29.48 31.68 -18.65
CA SER A 507 30.00 30.93 -19.80
C SER A 507 30.72 29.63 -19.43
N SER A 508 30.69 29.23 -18.16
CA SER A 508 31.34 28.00 -17.67
C SER A 508 30.31 26.94 -17.26
N PRO A 509 30.63 25.63 -17.41
CA PRO A 509 29.73 24.56 -17.01
C PRO A 509 29.41 24.60 -15.51
N ILE A 510 28.14 24.34 -15.16
CA ILE A 510 27.69 24.25 -13.77
C ILE A 510 28.14 22.91 -13.16
N ARG A 511 28.90 22.97 -12.06
CA ARG A 511 29.46 21.79 -11.37
C ARG A 511 28.60 21.33 -10.17
N PHE A 512 27.29 21.19 -10.36
CA PHE A 512 26.35 20.90 -9.26
C PHE A 512 26.61 19.53 -8.59
N ALA A 513 26.97 18.51 -9.35
CA ALA A 513 27.34 17.20 -8.78
C ALA A 513 28.52 17.30 -7.80
N ASP A 514 29.50 18.16 -8.09
CA ASP A 514 30.64 18.37 -7.20
C ASP A 514 30.24 19.16 -5.94
N GLU A 515 29.31 20.12 -6.06
CA GLU A 515 28.76 20.84 -4.91
C GLU A 515 28.04 19.88 -3.95
N LEU A 516 27.25 18.94 -4.50
CA LEU A 516 26.62 17.87 -3.75
C LEU A 516 27.66 16.95 -3.09
N ASP A 517 28.73 16.60 -3.80
CA ASP A 517 29.82 15.78 -3.29
C ASP A 517 30.49 16.39 -2.03
N VAL A 518 30.59 17.72 -1.99
CA VAL A 518 31.12 18.49 -0.86
C VAL A 518 30.13 18.49 0.32
N VAL A 519 28.86 18.84 0.11
CA VAL A 519 27.92 19.00 1.24
C VAL A 519 27.50 17.66 1.83
N LEU A 520 27.31 16.63 1.00
CA LEU A 520 26.90 15.27 1.42
C LEU A 520 28.04 14.48 2.08
N ALA A 521 29.27 15.01 2.12
CA ALA A 521 30.35 14.41 2.88
C ALA A 521 30.12 14.48 4.41
N ALA A 522 29.30 15.43 4.88
CA ALA A 522 28.90 15.51 6.28
C ALA A 522 27.61 14.71 6.50
N PRO A 523 27.52 13.88 7.56
CA PRO A 523 26.33 13.09 7.85
C PRO A 523 25.15 13.98 8.25
N SER A 524 23.93 13.45 8.13
CA SER A 524 22.70 14.10 8.64
C SER A 524 22.39 15.50 8.10
N ARG A 525 22.88 15.83 6.90
CA ARG A 525 22.51 17.02 6.12
C ARG A 525 21.02 17.04 5.79
N ILE A 526 20.43 18.23 5.89
CA ILE A 526 19.05 18.51 5.49
C ILE A 526 19.11 19.52 4.35
N LEU A 527 18.83 19.07 3.13
CA LEU A 527 18.85 19.90 1.94
C LEU A 527 17.45 20.43 1.67
N VAL A 528 17.27 21.75 1.71
CA VAL A 528 15.96 22.39 1.57
C VAL A 528 15.89 23.12 0.24
N GLU A 529 15.04 22.68 -0.69
CA GLU A 529 14.82 23.39 -1.96
C GLU A 529 13.87 24.57 -1.74
N VAL A 530 14.38 25.77 -1.98
CA VAL A 530 13.71 27.05 -1.74
C VAL A 530 13.32 27.66 -3.08
N GLY A 531 12.33 27.06 -3.73
CA GLY A 531 11.83 27.50 -5.03
C GLY A 531 10.89 26.49 -5.68
N PRO A 532 10.43 26.75 -6.91
CA PRO A 532 9.63 25.80 -7.66
C PRO A 532 10.47 24.57 -8.03
N GLY A 533 9.83 23.40 -8.07
CA GLY A 533 10.44 22.18 -8.59
C GLY A 533 10.67 21.07 -7.55
N GLY A 534 11.89 20.55 -7.51
CA GLY A 534 12.28 19.26 -6.92
C GLY A 534 13.42 18.57 -7.69
N SER A 535 13.97 19.23 -8.71
CA SER A 535 15.07 18.68 -9.49
C SER A 535 16.38 18.65 -8.72
N LEU A 536 16.64 19.64 -7.84
CA LEU A 536 17.89 19.70 -7.09
C LEU A 536 17.89 18.67 -5.96
N THR A 537 16.78 18.53 -5.24
CA THR A 537 16.60 17.45 -4.25
C THR A 537 16.67 16.08 -4.89
N GLY A 538 16.04 15.88 -6.05
CA GLY A 538 16.12 14.62 -6.79
C GLY A 538 17.56 14.27 -7.22
N SER A 539 18.34 15.25 -7.70
CA SER A 539 19.76 15.05 -8.00
C SER A 539 20.60 14.74 -6.75
N ALA A 540 20.30 15.36 -5.60
CA ALA A 540 20.95 15.02 -4.35
C ALA A 540 20.69 13.58 -3.90
N MET A 541 19.46 13.08 -4.06
CA MET A 541 19.09 11.71 -3.70
C MET A 541 19.76 10.65 -4.60
N ARG A 542 19.99 10.96 -5.87
CA ARG A 542 20.73 10.08 -6.81
C ARG A 542 22.24 10.14 -6.62
N HIS A 543 22.76 11.09 -5.84
CA HIS A 543 24.19 11.25 -5.66
C HIS A 543 24.79 10.06 -4.88
N PRO A 544 25.96 9.50 -5.27
CA PRO A 544 26.55 8.32 -4.60
C PRO A 544 26.84 8.47 -3.11
N LYS A 545 27.03 9.70 -2.62
CA LYS A 545 27.21 10.01 -1.18
C LYS A 545 25.91 10.18 -0.40
N TRP A 546 24.75 10.00 -1.04
CA TRP A 546 23.48 10.02 -0.35
C TRP A 546 23.38 8.87 0.68
N SER A 547 22.77 9.13 1.83
CA SER A 547 22.62 8.14 2.92
C SER A 547 21.27 8.30 3.61
N THR A 548 20.83 7.28 4.33
CA THR A 548 19.56 7.30 5.09
C THR A 548 19.53 8.31 6.24
N THR A 549 20.67 8.90 6.59
CA THR A 549 20.74 9.99 7.57
C THR A 549 20.44 11.36 6.96
N HIS A 550 20.59 11.49 5.64
CA HIS A 550 20.27 12.73 4.91
C HIS A 550 18.76 12.88 4.73
N ARG A 551 18.33 14.13 4.58
CA ARG A 551 16.94 14.50 4.32
C ARG A 551 16.90 15.58 3.24
N THR A 552 15.85 15.55 2.44
CA THR A 552 15.52 16.60 1.47
C THR A 552 14.14 17.12 1.78
N VAL A 553 13.95 18.44 1.74
CA VAL A 553 12.67 19.09 2.01
C VAL A 553 12.40 20.11 0.90
N ARG A 554 11.17 20.15 0.37
CA ARG A 554 10.76 21.18 -0.61
C ARG A 554 9.80 22.16 0.04
N LEU A 555 10.04 23.46 -0.12
CA LEU A 555 9.17 24.49 0.47
C LEU A 555 7.95 24.85 -0.40
N MET A 556 7.87 24.31 -1.61
CA MET A 556 6.77 24.58 -2.55
C MET A 556 6.43 23.33 -3.34
N ARG A 557 5.18 23.24 -3.80
CA ARG A 557 4.68 22.08 -4.56
C ARG A 557 5.30 21.99 -5.96
N HIS A 558 5.26 20.79 -6.51
CA HIS A 558 5.51 20.60 -7.94
C HIS A 558 4.29 21.08 -8.77
N PRO A 559 4.47 21.69 -9.95
CA PRO A 559 3.36 22.23 -10.77
C PRO A 559 2.26 21.24 -11.15
N LEU A 560 2.55 19.93 -11.16
CA LEU A 560 1.57 18.87 -11.45
C LEU A 560 0.75 18.43 -10.23
N GLN A 561 1.07 18.91 -9.02
CA GLN A 561 0.34 18.56 -7.81
C GLN A 561 -0.82 19.54 -7.60
N ASP A 562 -2.02 18.99 -7.40
CA ASP A 562 -3.24 19.75 -7.08
C ASP A 562 -3.40 19.92 -5.56
N VAL A 563 -2.44 20.60 -4.94
CA VAL A 563 -2.41 20.92 -3.50
C VAL A 563 -2.16 22.41 -3.31
N ASP A 564 -2.65 22.98 -2.21
CA ASP A 564 -2.41 24.39 -1.90
C ASP A 564 -0.94 24.65 -1.53
N ASP A 565 -0.36 25.76 -1.99
CA ASP A 565 1.05 26.08 -1.71
C ASP A 565 1.33 26.25 -0.21
N ARG A 566 0.34 26.73 0.56
CA ARG A 566 0.45 26.88 2.01
C ARG A 566 0.50 25.52 2.71
N ASP A 567 -0.27 24.55 2.24
CA ASP A 567 -0.25 23.20 2.78
C ASP A 567 1.13 22.56 2.59
N THR A 568 1.70 22.68 1.39
CA THR A 568 3.04 22.16 1.11
C THR A 568 4.09 22.84 2.00
N PHE A 569 4.00 24.16 2.18
CA PHE A 569 4.91 24.88 3.06
C PHE A 569 4.81 24.44 4.53
N LEU A 570 3.59 24.26 5.06
CA LEU A 570 3.38 23.79 6.43
C LEU A 570 3.83 22.33 6.62
N ARG A 571 3.65 21.49 5.59
CA ARG A 571 4.19 20.11 5.57
C ARG A 571 5.71 20.13 5.64
N ALA A 572 6.36 20.98 4.85
CA ALA A 572 7.81 21.16 4.87
C ALA A 572 8.34 21.60 6.23
N LEU A 573 7.66 22.54 6.90
CA LEU A 573 7.98 22.93 8.29
C LEU A 573 7.80 21.77 9.27
N GLY A 574 6.74 20.96 9.11
CA GLY A 574 6.51 19.75 9.90
C GLY A 574 7.63 18.72 9.72
N GLU A 575 8.05 18.50 8.47
CA GLU A 575 9.14 17.60 8.12
C GLU A 575 10.46 18.06 8.75
N LEU A 576 10.81 19.34 8.61
CA LEU A 576 11.98 19.96 9.25
C LEU A 576 11.95 19.76 10.78
N TRP A 577 10.80 20.01 11.41
CA TRP A 577 10.64 19.83 12.86
C TRP A 577 10.85 18.37 13.28
N SER A 578 10.31 17.42 12.49
CA SER A 578 10.47 15.98 12.73
C SER A 578 11.92 15.52 12.54
N ALA A 579 12.67 16.18 11.64
CA ALA A 579 14.10 15.95 11.42
C ALA A 579 15.01 16.58 12.51
N GLY A 580 14.41 17.21 13.52
CA GLY A 580 15.11 17.82 14.65
C GLY A 580 15.49 19.29 14.46
N VAL A 581 15.05 19.94 13.37
CA VAL A 581 15.19 21.39 13.21
C VAL A 581 14.22 22.09 14.18
N GLU A 582 14.67 23.17 14.82
CA GLU A 582 13.79 23.99 15.65
C GLU A 582 12.93 24.88 14.73
N VAL A 583 11.62 24.83 14.94
CA VAL A 583 10.64 25.60 14.19
C VAL A 583 9.81 26.40 15.20
N ASP A 584 9.78 27.71 15.03
CA ASP A 584 8.95 28.60 15.82
C ASP A 584 7.54 28.64 15.23
N TRP A 585 6.58 28.04 15.94
CA TRP A 585 5.16 27.99 15.57
C TRP A 585 4.35 29.16 16.14
N THR A 586 5.01 30.10 16.82
CA THR A 586 4.41 31.31 17.39
C THR A 586 3.98 32.36 16.35
N PRO A 587 4.62 32.52 15.16
CA PRO A 587 4.26 33.54 14.20
C PRO A 587 2.76 33.58 13.82
N ARG A 588 2.15 34.71 14.17
CA ARG A 588 0.90 35.35 13.67
C ARG A 588 -0.32 34.46 13.46
N ARG A 589 -1.05 34.21 14.55
CA ARG A 589 -2.50 33.97 14.49
C ARG A 589 -3.25 35.28 14.83
N PRO A 590 -4.34 35.61 14.11
CA PRO A 590 -5.16 36.79 14.43
C PRO A 590 -5.90 36.66 15.78
N ALA A 591 -6.09 35.43 16.28
CA ALA A 591 -6.63 35.14 17.61
C ALA A 591 -5.66 34.25 18.39
N VAL A 592 -5.57 34.46 19.71
CA VAL A 592 -4.73 33.64 20.61
C VAL A 592 -5.52 32.39 21.01
N PRO A 593 -5.08 31.18 20.64
CA PRO A 593 -5.74 29.94 21.05
C PRO A 593 -5.62 29.70 22.56
N HIS A 594 -6.52 28.91 23.13
CA HIS A 594 -6.55 28.55 24.55
C HIS A 594 -5.82 27.23 24.83
N LEU A 595 -5.41 27.03 26.09
CA LEU A 595 -4.91 25.75 26.56
C LEU A 595 -6.09 24.81 26.84
N VAL A 596 -6.05 23.61 26.27
CA VAL A 596 -7.10 22.60 26.43
C VAL A 596 -6.58 21.33 27.10
N SER A 597 -7.46 20.60 27.78
CA SER A 597 -7.13 19.28 28.33
C SER A 597 -7.07 18.26 27.19
N LEU A 598 -5.90 17.65 27.02
CA LEU A 598 -5.64 16.63 26.00
C LEU A 598 -5.13 15.35 26.68
N PRO A 599 -5.22 14.19 26.01
CA PRO A 599 -4.66 12.94 26.54
C PRO A 599 -3.22 13.09 27.04
N GLY A 600 -2.93 12.47 28.18
CA GLY A 600 -1.62 12.48 28.81
C GLY A 600 -0.61 11.57 28.09
N TYR A 601 0.61 11.48 28.62
CA TYR A 601 1.65 10.61 28.06
C TYR A 601 1.30 9.13 28.27
N PRO A 602 1.29 8.31 27.20
CA PRO A 602 1.09 6.87 27.31
C PRO A 602 2.37 6.18 27.80
N PHE A 603 2.43 5.87 29.09
CA PHE A 603 3.57 5.17 29.67
C PHE A 603 3.67 3.73 29.12
N ALA A 604 4.78 3.43 28.46
CA ALA A 604 5.18 2.07 28.08
C ALA A 604 5.62 1.27 29.32
N ARG A 605 4.64 0.77 30.09
CA ARG A 605 4.87 0.11 31.38
C ARG A 605 5.54 -1.24 31.19
N GLN A 606 6.54 -1.52 32.00
CA GLN A 606 7.14 -2.84 32.14
C GLN A 606 6.89 -3.37 33.57
N ARG A 607 6.73 -4.69 33.71
CA ARG A 607 6.61 -5.32 35.04
C ARG A 607 7.98 -5.32 35.70
N HIS A 608 8.15 -4.46 36.68
CA HIS A 608 9.27 -4.53 37.62
C HIS A 608 8.76 -5.08 38.95
N TRP A 609 9.10 -6.32 39.26
CA TRP A 609 8.71 -6.97 40.50
C TRP A 609 9.87 -7.81 41.04
N VAL A 610 10.16 -7.67 42.34
CA VAL A 610 11.10 -8.56 43.03
C VAL A 610 10.27 -9.71 43.59
N GLU A 611 10.37 -10.89 42.99
CA GLU A 611 9.66 -12.05 43.49
C GLU A 611 10.16 -12.41 44.90
N PRO A 612 9.25 -12.71 45.85
CA PRO A 612 9.66 -13.11 47.19
C PRO A 612 10.51 -14.38 47.10
N ASN A 613 11.72 -14.33 47.66
CA ASN A 613 12.61 -15.48 47.74
C ASN A 613 11.94 -16.58 48.59
N HIS A 614 11.33 -17.56 47.93
CA HIS A 614 10.85 -18.77 48.58
C HIS A 614 12.07 -19.60 48.99
N THR A 615 12.64 -19.30 50.15
CA THR A 615 13.60 -20.18 50.82
C THR A 615 12.82 -21.39 51.32
N VAL A 616 12.70 -22.41 50.47
CA VAL A 616 12.17 -23.71 50.87
C VAL A 616 13.17 -24.33 51.84
N TRP A 617 12.78 -24.49 53.11
CA TRP A 617 13.52 -25.33 54.05
C TRP A 617 13.57 -26.77 53.52
N ALA A 618 14.73 -27.17 53.02
CA ALA A 618 14.98 -28.51 52.54
C ALA A 618 14.90 -29.54 53.69
N GLN A 619 14.06 -30.56 53.52
CA GLN A 619 14.40 -31.91 53.97
C GLN A 619 14.95 -32.69 52.77
N ALA A 620 16.20 -33.11 52.88
CA ALA A 620 16.88 -34.10 52.03
C ALA A 620 17.61 -35.07 52.99
N PRO A 621 18.21 -36.21 52.56
CA PRO A 621 18.23 -36.85 51.24
C PRO A 621 18.09 -38.41 51.29
N GLY A 622 18.06 -39.03 50.10
CA GLY A 622 18.41 -40.45 49.88
C GLY A 622 18.60 -40.69 48.37
N ALA A 623 19.68 -40.18 47.79
CA ALA A 623 20.92 -40.93 47.46
C ALA A 623 20.75 -41.81 46.21
N ASN A 624 21.16 -41.30 45.03
CA ASN A 624 22.50 -41.45 44.40
C ASN A 624 22.57 -42.72 43.52
N ASN A 625 23.06 -42.70 42.27
CA ASN A 625 24.38 -42.24 41.85
C ASN A 625 24.46 -42.05 40.32
N GLY A 626 25.27 -41.08 39.89
CA GLY A 626 26.33 -41.38 38.91
C GLY A 626 26.32 -40.62 37.57
N SER A 627 26.80 -39.38 37.56
CA SER A 627 27.47 -38.73 36.41
C SER A 627 28.88 -39.36 36.18
N PRO A 628 29.65 -39.04 35.11
CA PRO A 628 30.19 -37.68 34.79
C PRO A 628 30.08 -37.30 33.29
N ALA A 629 29.79 -36.02 32.93
CA ALA A 629 30.74 -34.91 32.63
C ALA A 629 31.80 -35.22 31.54
N GLY A 630 32.09 -34.39 30.53
CA GLY A 630 31.66 -33.03 30.15
C GLY A 630 32.41 -32.50 28.90
N THR A 631 32.26 -31.19 28.62
CA THR A 631 33.12 -30.26 27.83
C THR A 631 33.23 -30.46 26.30
N ALA A 632 33.30 -29.47 25.40
CA ALA A 632 33.40 -28.00 25.43
C ALA A 632 33.12 -27.41 24.01
N ASP A 633 32.86 -26.09 23.99
CA ASP A 633 33.19 -25.07 22.98
C ASP A 633 32.72 -25.14 21.51
N GLY A 634 32.13 -24.01 21.08
CA GLY A 634 32.68 -23.29 19.92
C GLY A 634 31.68 -22.83 18.84
N SER A 635 31.72 -21.52 18.57
CA SER A 635 31.37 -20.87 17.29
C SER A 635 29.92 -20.46 17.04
N THR A 636 29.62 -19.25 17.50
CA THR A 636 28.76 -18.28 16.82
C THR A 636 29.14 -18.13 15.35
N ALA A 637 28.23 -18.48 14.44
CA ALA A 637 28.27 -18.09 13.04
C ALA A 637 26.84 -17.87 12.53
N ALA A 638 26.52 -16.58 12.32
CA ALA A 638 25.59 -16.03 11.35
C ALA A 638 24.33 -16.84 10.98
N THR A 639 23.26 -16.69 11.75
CA THR A 639 21.90 -16.80 11.20
C THR A 639 21.59 -15.50 10.46
N VAL A 640 21.44 -15.62 9.15
CA VAL A 640 21.18 -14.55 8.19
C VAL A 640 19.84 -13.89 8.48
N ASP A 641 19.91 -12.57 8.63
CA ASP A 641 18.80 -11.59 8.68
C ASP A 641 17.89 -11.72 7.44
N ALA A 642 16.76 -12.41 7.58
CA ALA A 642 15.66 -12.34 6.61
C ALA A 642 14.31 -12.51 7.34
N ALA A 643 14.05 -11.69 8.35
CA ALA A 643 12.74 -11.60 9.02
C ALA A 643 12.55 -10.24 9.72
N ARG A 644 13.07 -9.16 9.13
CA ARG A 644 12.81 -7.80 9.58
C ARG A 644 12.14 -7.03 8.45
N ASN A 645 10.88 -6.70 8.71
CA ASN A 645 9.99 -5.74 8.05
C ASN A 645 8.76 -6.42 7.44
N GLY A 646 7.58 -6.16 8.02
CA GLY A 646 6.28 -6.61 7.52
C GLY A 646 5.85 -5.86 6.26
N GLU A 647 6.71 -5.84 5.24
CA GLU A 647 6.47 -5.22 3.95
C GLU A 647 5.45 -6.07 3.16
N SER A 648 4.41 -5.42 2.63
CA SER A 648 3.44 -6.05 1.75
C SER A 648 4.14 -6.53 0.47
N GLN A 649 3.75 -7.68 -0.09
CA GLN A 649 4.32 -8.16 -1.36
C GLN A 649 4.09 -7.14 -2.51
N THR A 650 3.02 -6.35 -2.42
CA THR A 650 2.76 -5.19 -3.28
C THR A 650 3.85 -4.13 -3.14
N GLU A 651 4.23 -3.81 -1.91
CA GLU A 651 5.27 -2.83 -1.57
C GLU A 651 6.62 -3.23 -2.17
N VAL A 652 7.03 -4.49 -1.98
CA VAL A 652 8.31 -5.01 -2.52
C VAL A 652 8.36 -4.95 -4.04
N THR A 653 7.26 -5.31 -4.71
CA THR A 653 7.17 -5.23 -6.18
C THR A 653 7.24 -3.78 -6.66
N LEU A 654 6.48 -2.87 -6.04
CA LEU A 654 6.51 -1.46 -6.40
C LEU A 654 7.85 -0.80 -6.10
N GLN A 655 8.49 -1.14 -4.98
CA GLN A 655 9.80 -0.65 -4.60
C GLN A 655 10.84 -1.00 -5.67
N ARG A 656 10.82 -2.25 -6.17
CA ARG A 656 11.73 -2.68 -7.25
C ARG A 656 11.46 -1.91 -8.55
N ILE A 657 10.19 -1.80 -8.96
CA ILE A 657 9.82 -1.10 -10.20
C ILE A 657 10.21 0.37 -10.11
N TRP A 658 9.90 1.04 -9.01
CA TRP A 658 10.28 2.44 -8.78
C TRP A 658 11.80 2.61 -8.78
N SER A 659 12.54 1.73 -8.10
CA SER A 659 14.01 1.76 -8.08
C SER A 659 14.61 1.67 -9.49
N GLN A 660 14.08 0.77 -10.32
CA GLN A 660 14.51 0.60 -11.72
C GLN A 660 14.17 1.81 -12.60
N CYS A 661 12.96 2.36 -12.49
CA CYS A 661 12.52 3.49 -13.31
C CYS A 661 13.14 4.83 -12.89
N LEU A 662 13.40 5.03 -11.59
CA LEU A 662 14.01 6.24 -11.04
C LEU A 662 15.55 6.20 -11.03
N GLY A 663 16.15 5.03 -11.26
CA GLY A 663 17.59 4.85 -11.27
C GLY A 663 18.23 4.96 -9.88
N VAL A 664 17.52 4.57 -8.82
CA VAL A 664 18.00 4.57 -7.43
C VAL A 664 18.18 3.13 -6.92
N SER A 665 19.12 2.92 -6.01
CA SER A 665 19.42 1.58 -5.47
C SER A 665 18.33 1.03 -4.53
N SER A 666 17.57 1.93 -3.90
CA SER A 666 16.41 1.61 -3.06
C SER A 666 15.52 2.85 -2.94
N VAL A 667 14.23 2.65 -2.68
CA VAL A 667 13.23 3.71 -2.45
C VAL A 667 12.70 3.55 -1.03
N ASP A 668 12.78 4.60 -0.23
CA ASP A 668 12.13 4.62 1.09
C ASP A 668 10.61 4.59 0.92
N ARG A 669 9.90 3.82 1.75
CA ARG A 669 8.45 3.66 1.66
C ARG A 669 7.68 4.98 1.72
N ASN A 670 8.18 5.96 2.47
CA ASN A 670 7.53 7.26 2.62
C ASN A 670 8.11 8.32 1.68
N ALA A 671 9.07 7.97 0.82
CA ALA A 671 9.58 8.89 -0.18
C ALA A 671 8.52 9.15 -1.25
N ASN A 672 8.25 10.44 -1.48
CA ASN A 672 7.36 10.88 -2.54
C ASN A 672 8.05 10.76 -3.91
N PHE A 673 7.31 10.27 -4.90
CA PHE A 673 7.72 10.08 -6.29
C PHE A 673 8.31 11.36 -6.90
N PHE A 674 7.69 12.51 -6.62
CA PHE A 674 8.18 13.80 -7.13
C PHE A 674 9.43 14.28 -6.37
N ASP A 675 9.56 13.94 -5.08
CA ASP A 675 10.79 14.23 -4.31
C ASP A 675 11.98 13.46 -4.88
N LEU A 676 11.74 12.23 -5.36
CA LEU A 676 12.74 11.38 -6.01
C LEU A 676 13.12 11.85 -7.43
N GLY A 677 12.47 12.92 -7.94
CA GLY A 677 12.69 13.46 -9.28
C GLY A 677 11.90 12.75 -10.38
N GLY A 678 10.79 12.08 -10.03
CA GLY A 678 9.88 11.45 -10.98
C GLY A 678 9.13 12.44 -11.87
N ASP A 679 8.90 12.06 -13.13
CA ASP A 679 8.11 12.81 -14.11
C ASP A 679 7.01 11.95 -14.77
N SER A 680 6.21 12.55 -15.67
CA SER A 680 5.08 11.86 -16.31
C SER A 680 5.50 10.66 -17.19
N LEU A 681 6.71 10.66 -17.75
CA LEU A 681 7.22 9.52 -18.51
C LEU A 681 7.61 8.36 -17.58
N MET A 682 8.19 8.68 -16.43
CA MET A 682 8.50 7.69 -15.39
C MET A 682 7.23 7.12 -14.76
N ALA A 683 6.20 7.94 -14.53
CA ALA A 683 4.89 7.48 -14.06
C ALA A 683 4.24 6.49 -15.05
N ILE A 684 4.31 6.76 -16.35
CA ILE A 684 3.86 5.83 -17.39
C ILE A 684 4.67 4.53 -17.38
N SER A 685 6.00 4.63 -17.27
CA SER A 685 6.89 3.46 -17.26
C SER A 685 6.64 2.57 -16.03
N ILE A 686 6.45 3.17 -14.86
CA ILE A 686 6.11 2.48 -13.61
C ILE A 686 4.74 1.83 -13.73
N ALA A 687 3.72 2.54 -14.21
CA ALA A 687 2.38 2.01 -14.40
C ALA A 687 2.37 0.82 -15.38
N MET A 688 3.09 0.91 -16.49
CA MET A 688 3.23 -0.20 -17.45
C MET A 688 3.95 -1.40 -16.85
N ALA A 689 5.04 -1.19 -16.10
CA ALA A 689 5.77 -2.26 -15.43
C ALA A 689 4.93 -2.92 -14.32
N ALA A 690 4.20 -2.14 -13.54
CA ALA A 690 3.30 -2.63 -12.50
C ALA A 690 2.13 -3.44 -13.09
N ALA A 691 1.54 -2.97 -14.20
CA ALA A 691 0.49 -3.68 -14.92
C ALA A 691 0.96 -5.03 -15.47
N ASN A 692 2.19 -5.11 -15.98
CA ASN A 692 2.81 -6.38 -16.42
C ASN A 692 3.00 -7.38 -15.28
N GLU A 693 3.05 -6.91 -14.03
CA GLU A 693 3.18 -7.73 -12.82
C GLU A 693 1.86 -7.94 -12.08
N GLY A 694 0.74 -7.53 -12.69
CA GLY A 694 -0.61 -7.76 -12.16
C GLY A 694 -1.04 -6.75 -11.09
N LEU A 695 -0.36 -5.62 -10.95
CA LEU A 695 -0.77 -4.50 -10.13
C LEU A 695 -1.46 -3.45 -11.03
N PRO A 696 -2.79 -3.26 -10.94
CA PRO A 696 -3.51 -2.34 -11.80
C PRO A 696 -3.30 -0.90 -11.35
N ILE A 697 -2.14 -0.34 -11.73
CA ILE A 697 -1.74 1.03 -11.41
C ILE A 697 -1.74 1.84 -12.70
N THR A 698 -2.39 2.99 -12.67
CA THR A 698 -2.39 3.98 -13.74
C THR A 698 -1.34 5.06 -13.43
N PRO A 699 -0.89 5.83 -14.44
CA PRO A 699 -0.06 7.01 -14.17
C PRO A 699 -0.75 8.01 -13.25
N GLN A 700 -2.10 8.01 -13.21
CA GLN A 700 -2.88 8.89 -12.36
C GLN A 700 -2.80 8.51 -10.89
N ASP A 701 -2.72 7.22 -10.58
CA ASP A 701 -2.56 6.74 -9.21
C ASP A 701 -1.22 7.18 -8.59
N LEU A 702 -0.17 7.39 -9.38
CA LEU A 702 1.09 7.99 -8.89
C LEU A 702 0.98 9.50 -8.58
N TYR A 703 0.01 10.21 -9.17
CA TYR A 703 -0.27 11.60 -8.82
C TYR A 703 -1.10 11.68 -7.54
N GLU A 704 -2.06 10.77 -7.39
CA GLU A 704 -3.00 10.71 -6.26
C GLU A 704 -2.37 10.10 -5.00
N TYR A 705 -1.50 9.09 -5.18
CA TYR A 705 -0.80 8.36 -4.13
C TYR A 705 0.71 8.43 -4.38
N PRO A 706 1.34 9.59 -4.11
CA PRO A 706 2.67 9.87 -4.60
C PRO A 706 3.77 9.22 -3.76
N THR A 707 3.51 8.58 -2.63
CA THR A 707 4.53 7.83 -1.85
C THR A 707 4.43 6.34 -2.14
N LEU A 708 5.53 5.59 -2.03
CA LEU A 708 5.49 4.12 -2.21
C LEU A 708 4.50 3.46 -1.24
N ALA A 709 4.45 3.94 -0.01
CA ALA A 709 3.53 3.54 1.04
C ALA A 709 2.08 3.90 0.72
N SER A 710 1.77 5.12 0.30
CA SER A 710 0.40 5.51 -0.06
C SER A 710 -0.08 4.79 -1.31
N LEU A 711 0.78 4.60 -2.32
CA LEU A 711 0.44 3.84 -3.52
C LEU A 711 0.21 2.38 -3.19
N THR A 712 1.09 1.78 -2.37
CA THR A 712 0.91 0.43 -1.85
C THR A 712 -0.38 0.35 -1.07
N ALA A 713 -0.68 1.30 -0.18
CA ALA A 713 -1.89 1.33 0.62
C ALA A 713 -3.14 1.56 -0.23
N ALA A 714 -3.09 2.34 -1.30
CA ALA A 714 -4.21 2.58 -2.21
C ALA A 714 -4.47 1.37 -3.10
N VAL A 715 -3.40 0.74 -3.60
CA VAL A 715 -3.46 -0.53 -4.32
C VAL A 715 -4.01 -1.60 -3.39
N ASP A 716 -3.40 -1.75 -2.21
CA ASP A 716 -3.81 -2.68 -1.14
C ASP A 716 -5.19 -2.34 -0.60
N ALA A 717 -5.69 -1.08 -0.64
CA ALA A 717 -7.05 -0.70 -0.23
C ALA A 717 -8.08 -0.90 -1.35
N SER A 718 -7.71 -0.70 -2.62
CA SER A 718 -8.49 -1.18 -3.77
C SER A 718 -8.71 -2.69 -3.66
N PHE A 719 -7.73 -3.37 -3.09
CA PHE A 719 -7.75 -4.79 -2.81
C PHE A 719 -8.35 -5.18 -1.44
N ALA A 720 -8.25 -4.35 -0.39
CA ALA A 720 -8.76 -4.63 0.96
C ALA A 720 -10.20 -4.17 1.14
N SER A 721 -10.68 -3.23 0.32
CA SER A 721 -12.11 -2.98 0.12
C SER A 721 -12.83 -4.22 -0.45
N SER A 722 -12.07 -5.24 -0.87
CA SER A 722 -12.56 -6.60 -1.18
C SER A 722 -12.23 -7.70 -0.14
N GLY A 723 -11.66 -7.39 1.03
CA GLY A 723 -10.98 -8.37 1.89
C GLY A 723 -11.78 -9.06 2.99
N LEU A 724 -11.89 -10.39 2.86
CA LEU A 724 -12.39 -11.35 3.85
C LEU A 724 -11.37 -11.60 4.97
N ALA A 725 -11.76 -11.35 6.23
CA ALA A 725 -10.91 -11.58 7.39
C ALA A 725 -10.35 -13.02 7.45
N LYS A 726 -9.09 -13.16 7.90
CA LYS A 726 -8.40 -14.45 8.09
C LYS A 726 -9.22 -15.35 9.04
N PRO A 727 -9.62 -16.57 8.63
CA PRO A 727 -10.41 -17.45 9.48
C PRO A 727 -9.60 -17.95 10.70
N PRO A 728 -10.23 -18.13 11.87
CA PRO A 728 -9.55 -18.68 13.05
C PRO A 728 -9.09 -20.14 12.81
N GLU A 729 -7.93 -20.51 13.35
CA GLU A 729 -7.22 -21.80 13.16
C GLU A 729 -7.99 -23.09 13.54
N ALA A 730 -9.26 -23.01 13.95
CA ALA A 730 -9.95 -24.05 14.70
C ALA A 730 -10.68 -25.14 13.87
N GLN A 731 -10.76 -25.04 12.54
CA GLN A 731 -11.53 -26.02 11.75
C GLN A 731 -10.62 -27.07 11.09
N ALA A 732 -10.56 -28.26 11.69
CA ALA A 732 -9.67 -29.35 11.26
C ALA A 732 -9.99 -29.88 9.84
N ASN A 733 -11.28 -29.88 9.46
CA ASN A 733 -11.78 -30.38 8.17
C ASN A 733 -12.70 -29.33 7.53
N PRO A 734 -12.25 -28.54 6.54
CA PRO A 734 -13.09 -27.56 5.87
C PRO A 734 -14.12 -28.22 4.95
N ALA A 735 -15.23 -27.50 4.69
CA ALA A 735 -16.18 -27.86 3.65
C ALA A 735 -15.50 -27.92 2.26
N VAL A 736 -16.08 -28.68 1.35
CA VAL A 736 -15.56 -28.83 -0.02
C VAL A 736 -15.83 -27.55 -0.83
N PRO A 737 -14.86 -27.02 -1.60
CA PRO A 737 -15.06 -25.82 -2.40
C PRO A 737 -16.06 -26.04 -3.54
N PRO A 738 -16.61 -24.97 -4.15
CA PRO A 738 -17.67 -25.09 -5.15
C PRO A 738 -17.32 -25.91 -6.38
N ASN A 739 -16.10 -25.83 -6.89
CA ASN A 739 -15.66 -26.57 -8.08
C ASN A 739 -15.59 -28.09 -7.83
N VAL A 740 -15.06 -28.50 -6.67
CA VAL A 740 -15.03 -29.91 -6.28
C VAL A 740 -16.45 -30.39 -5.98
N THR A 741 -17.30 -29.57 -5.35
CA THR A 741 -18.72 -29.91 -5.11
C THR A 741 -19.48 -30.06 -6.43
N TYR A 742 -19.23 -29.20 -7.41
CA TYR A 742 -19.79 -29.33 -8.76
C TYR A 742 -19.38 -30.66 -9.40
N PHE A 743 -18.10 -31.02 -9.33
CA PHE A 743 -17.59 -32.29 -9.86
C PHE A 743 -18.25 -33.50 -9.17
N LEU A 744 -18.45 -33.47 -7.85
CA LEU A 744 -19.09 -34.55 -7.11
C LEU A 744 -20.61 -34.66 -7.41
N ASP A 745 -21.28 -33.54 -7.66
CA ASP A 745 -22.72 -33.49 -7.98
C ASP A 745 -23.01 -33.89 -9.43
N ARG A 746 -22.21 -33.37 -10.38
CA ARG A 746 -22.51 -33.41 -11.82
C ARG A 746 -21.42 -34.02 -12.70
N GLY A 747 -20.23 -34.26 -12.17
CA GLY A 747 -19.08 -34.75 -12.91
C GLY A 747 -19.13 -36.23 -13.25
N LEU A 748 -18.02 -36.78 -13.71
CA LEU A 748 -17.89 -38.17 -14.13
C LEU A 748 -18.28 -39.14 -13.02
N ARG A 749 -19.12 -40.15 -13.33
CA ARG A 749 -19.56 -41.15 -12.35
C ARG A 749 -18.40 -41.98 -11.80
N ASP A 750 -17.46 -42.33 -12.67
CA ASP A 750 -16.23 -43.04 -12.30
C ASP A 750 -15.16 -41.99 -11.90
N THR A 751 -15.41 -41.28 -10.80
CA THR A 751 -14.67 -40.06 -10.41
C THR A 751 -13.14 -40.23 -10.41
N GLY A 752 -12.65 -41.39 -9.96
CA GLY A 752 -11.23 -41.72 -9.94
C GLY A 752 -10.55 -41.74 -11.32
N ARG A 753 -11.30 -41.90 -12.42
CA ARG A 753 -10.78 -41.92 -13.79
C ARG A 753 -10.48 -40.54 -14.36
N CYS A 754 -10.88 -39.45 -13.69
CA CYS A 754 -10.54 -38.09 -14.11
C CYS A 754 -9.10 -37.74 -13.69
N ARG A 755 -8.15 -38.27 -14.47
CA ARG A 755 -6.71 -38.22 -14.19
C ARG A 755 -5.98 -37.44 -15.28
N VAL A 756 -5.01 -36.64 -14.86
CA VAL A 756 -4.09 -35.92 -15.73
C VAL A 756 -2.75 -36.63 -15.74
N PRO A 757 -2.31 -37.17 -16.90
CA PRO A 757 -1.03 -37.86 -16.99
C PRO A 757 0.13 -36.88 -17.10
N LEU A 758 1.27 -37.24 -16.49
CA LEU A 758 2.57 -36.56 -16.68
C LEU A 758 3.65 -37.63 -16.87
N ILE A 759 4.49 -37.48 -17.88
CA ILE A 759 5.60 -38.42 -18.17
C ILE A 759 6.93 -37.67 -18.01
N LEU A 760 7.82 -38.27 -17.22
CA LEU A 760 9.19 -37.83 -17.03
C LEU A 760 10.14 -38.90 -17.57
N ARG A 761 11.11 -38.48 -18.39
CA ARG A 761 12.24 -39.30 -18.82
C ARG A 761 13.36 -39.17 -17.79
N LEU A 762 13.88 -40.30 -17.32
CA LEU A 762 14.87 -40.43 -16.27
C LEU A 762 16.16 -41.07 -16.78
N ASP A 763 17.30 -40.60 -16.30
CA ASP A 763 18.58 -41.29 -16.46
C ASP A 763 18.48 -42.69 -15.81
N PRO A 764 19.00 -43.75 -16.46
CA PRO A 764 18.92 -45.12 -15.94
C PRO A 764 19.54 -45.34 -14.55
N LYS A 765 20.39 -44.41 -14.09
CA LYS A 765 20.98 -44.44 -12.74
C LYS A 765 20.00 -44.06 -11.65
N ILE A 766 18.88 -43.40 -11.99
CA ILE A 766 17.86 -42.99 -11.03
C ILE A 766 17.07 -44.23 -10.60
N GLY A 767 17.23 -44.62 -9.34
CA GLY A 767 16.58 -45.81 -8.77
C GLY A 767 15.22 -45.52 -8.12
N LEU A 768 14.47 -46.60 -7.83
CA LEU A 768 13.22 -46.53 -7.07
C LEU A 768 13.35 -45.79 -5.70
N PRO A 769 14.45 -45.92 -4.93
CA PRO A 769 14.61 -45.15 -3.69
C PRO A 769 14.66 -43.63 -3.90
N ASP A 770 15.28 -43.18 -4.99
CA ASP A 770 15.39 -41.74 -5.30
C ASP A 770 14.05 -41.17 -5.74
N ILE A 771 13.33 -41.91 -6.60
CA ILE A 771 11.97 -41.56 -7.01
C ILE A 771 11.05 -41.48 -5.79
N ARG A 772 11.13 -42.45 -4.87
CA ARG A 772 10.30 -42.46 -3.67
C ARG A 772 10.61 -41.29 -2.74
N ALA A 773 11.88 -40.96 -2.55
CA ALA A 773 12.30 -39.80 -1.74
C ALA A 773 11.76 -38.48 -2.32
N VAL A 774 11.88 -38.30 -3.64
CA VAL A 774 11.38 -37.11 -4.34
C VAL A 774 9.85 -37.00 -4.24
N LEU A 775 9.11 -38.07 -4.56
CA LEU A 775 7.65 -38.05 -4.46
C LEU A 775 7.17 -37.83 -3.02
N THR A 776 7.88 -38.38 -2.03
CA THR A 776 7.60 -38.13 -0.60
C THR A 776 7.76 -36.66 -0.24
N ALA A 777 8.85 -36.03 -0.67
CA ALA A 777 9.09 -34.60 -0.41
C ALA A 777 8.02 -33.72 -1.06
N VAL A 778 7.71 -33.95 -2.34
CA VAL A 778 6.72 -33.17 -3.10
C VAL A 778 5.30 -33.32 -2.54
N VAL A 779 4.87 -34.55 -2.21
CA VAL A 779 3.55 -34.82 -1.63
C VAL A 779 3.40 -34.24 -0.23
N ASN A 780 4.47 -34.24 0.57
CA ASN A 780 4.43 -33.65 1.91
C ASN A 780 4.40 -32.11 1.86
N HIS A 781 5.09 -31.51 0.89
CA HIS A 781 5.15 -30.07 0.67
C HIS A 781 3.79 -29.49 0.23
N HIS A 782 3.06 -30.19 -0.65
CA HIS A 782 1.75 -29.73 -1.17
C HIS A 782 0.57 -30.44 -0.49
N ASP A 783 -0.22 -29.72 0.31
CA ASP A 783 -1.34 -30.28 1.07
C ASP A 783 -2.48 -30.85 0.22
N ALA A 784 -2.73 -30.29 -0.97
CA ALA A 784 -3.68 -30.84 -1.93
C ALA A 784 -3.33 -32.29 -2.36
N LEU A 785 -2.05 -32.67 -2.42
CA LEU A 785 -1.62 -34.04 -2.76
C LEU A 785 -1.86 -35.05 -1.63
N ARG A 786 -2.35 -34.62 -0.47
CA ARG A 786 -2.73 -35.46 0.67
C ARG A 786 -4.22 -35.36 0.98
N LEU A 787 -5.00 -34.81 0.05
CA LEU A 787 -6.44 -34.62 0.19
C LEU A 787 -7.20 -35.94 0.01
N HIS A 788 -8.10 -36.20 0.96
CA HIS A 788 -9.14 -37.22 0.90
C HIS A 788 -10.50 -36.57 1.09
N LEU A 789 -11.49 -36.99 0.31
CA LEU A 789 -12.87 -36.54 0.42
C LEU A 789 -13.68 -37.60 1.15
N VAL A 790 -14.34 -37.20 2.23
CA VAL A 790 -15.20 -38.07 3.04
C VAL A 790 -16.64 -37.60 2.91
N GLY A 791 -17.51 -38.48 2.42
CA GLY A 791 -18.94 -38.22 2.29
C GLY A 791 -19.70 -38.79 3.49
N ASN A 792 -20.49 -37.95 4.16
CA ASN A 792 -21.39 -38.31 5.26
C ASN A 792 -22.81 -37.82 4.93
N ASP A 793 -23.74 -38.73 4.64
CA ASP A 793 -25.17 -38.42 4.41
C ASP A 793 -25.45 -37.27 3.41
N GLY A 794 -24.67 -37.19 2.33
CA GLY A 794 -24.83 -36.17 1.28
C GLY A 794 -24.06 -34.87 1.53
N ILE A 795 -23.29 -34.78 2.61
CA ILE A 795 -22.35 -33.68 2.88
C ILE A 795 -20.92 -34.20 2.68
N TRP A 796 -20.09 -33.43 1.99
CA TRP A 796 -18.69 -33.77 1.76
C TRP A 796 -17.76 -32.91 2.61
N GLU A 797 -16.74 -33.54 3.19
CA GLU A 797 -15.68 -32.89 3.97
C GLU A 797 -14.30 -33.18 3.38
N GLN A 798 -13.38 -32.24 3.56
CA GLN A 798 -11.98 -32.38 3.16
C GLN A 798 -11.12 -32.85 4.33
N HIS A 799 -10.45 -33.99 4.17
CA HIS A 799 -9.50 -34.53 5.13
C HIS A 799 -8.10 -34.50 4.51
N ILE A 800 -7.17 -33.76 5.12
CA ILE A 800 -5.79 -33.69 4.64
C ILE A 800 -4.92 -34.55 5.56
N ALA A 801 -4.39 -35.67 5.05
CA ALA A 801 -3.58 -36.60 5.83
C ALA A 801 -2.27 -35.96 6.31
N ALA A 802 -1.72 -36.40 7.45
CA ALA A 802 -0.42 -35.91 7.92
C ALA A 802 0.73 -36.30 6.95
N PRO A 803 1.85 -35.56 6.93
CA PRO A 803 3.02 -35.92 6.12
C PRO A 803 3.50 -37.36 6.40
N ALA A 804 3.75 -38.13 5.34
CA ALA A 804 4.14 -39.54 5.41
C ALA A 804 4.97 -39.95 4.18
N GLU A 805 5.53 -41.17 4.18
CA GLU A 805 6.21 -41.74 3.02
C GLU A 805 5.23 -42.01 1.88
N PHE A 806 5.60 -41.69 0.63
CA PHE A 806 4.77 -41.95 -0.53
C PHE A 806 4.74 -43.46 -0.89
N THR A 807 3.56 -44.07 -0.82
CA THR A 807 3.36 -45.51 -1.08
C THR A 807 2.74 -45.82 -2.45
N GLY A 808 2.26 -44.81 -3.18
CA GLY A 808 1.60 -44.97 -4.49
C GLY A 808 2.52 -45.20 -5.69
N LEU A 809 3.74 -45.71 -5.47
CA LEU A 809 4.74 -45.96 -6.53
C LEU A 809 4.80 -47.45 -6.89
N SER A 810 4.45 -47.77 -8.13
CA SER A 810 4.58 -49.11 -8.73
C SER A 810 5.78 -49.17 -9.70
N ASN A 811 6.21 -50.40 -10.07
CA ASN A 811 7.35 -50.62 -10.96
C ASN A 811 7.00 -51.61 -12.06
N ARG A 812 7.28 -51.25 -13.32
CA ARG A 812 7.03 -52.04 -14.53
C ARG A 812 8.25 -51.97 -15.45
N SER A 813 8.27 -52.80 -16.50
CA SER A 813 9.32 -52.79 -17.52
C SER A 813 8.73 -52.90 -18.91
N VAL A 814 9.39 -52.28 -19.90
CA VAL A 814 9.06 -52.46 -21.32
C VAL A 814 9.26 -53.93 -21.72
N PRO A 815 8.42 -54.52 -22.59
CA PRO A 815 8.60 -55.90 -23.05
C PRO A 815 10.00 -56.19 -23.62
N ASN A 816 10.51 -57.40 -23.37
CA ASN A 816 11.82 -57.83 -23.87
C ASN A 816 11.87 -57.81 -25.40
N GLY A 817 12.94 -57.25 -25.98
CA GLY A 817 13.17 -57.20 -27.43
C GLY A 817 12.76 -55.89 -28.12
N VAL A 818 12.23 -54.92 -27.37
CA VAL A 818 11.94 -53.56 -27.86
C VAL A 818 13.22 -52.71 -27.79
N ALA A 819 13.56 -52.03 -28.89
CA ALA A 819 14.76 -51.18 -28.96
C ALA A 819 14.53 -49.81 -28.29
N ALA A 820 15.53 -49.29 -27.57
CA ALA A 820 15.46 -47.96 -26.94
C ALA A 820 15.29 -46.85 -28.00
N GLY A 821 14.42 -45.88 -27.73
CA GLY A 821 14.07 -44.78 -28.63
C GLY A 821 13.18 -45.18 -29.81
N SER A 822 12.71 -46.43 -29.88
CA SER A 822 11.86 -46.90 -30.97
C SER A 822 10.39 -46.48 -30.80
N PRO A 823 9.60 -46.37 -31.89
CA PRO A 823 8.15 -46.20 -31.82
C PRO A 823 7.46 -47.28 -30.97
N GLU A 824 7.99 -48.50 -30.97
CA GLU A 824 7.50 -49.62 -30.18
C GLU A 824 7.73 -49.43 -28.67
N GLU A 825 8.84 -48.79 -28.27
CA GLU A 825 9.07 -48.39 -26.87
C GLU A 825 8.06 -47.33 -26.44
N ARG A 826 7.84 -46.32 -27.29
CA ARG A 826 6.86 -45.27 -27.04
C ARG A 826 5.45 -45.86 -26.86
N ALA A 827 5.06 -46.80 -27.73
CA ALA A 827 3.77 -47.48 -27.64
C ALA A 827 3.64 -48.29 -26.33
N ALA A 828 4.71 -48.97 -25.90
CA ALA A 828 4.70 -49.72 -24.64
C ALA A 828 4.60 -48.81 -23.40
N VAL A 829 5.31 -47.68 -23.37
CA VAL A 829 5.21 -46.68 -22.29
C VAL A 829 3.80 -46.11 -22.21
N LEU A 830 3.21 -45.73 -23.34
CA LEU A 830 1.83 -45.23 -23.41
C LEU A 830 0.81 -46.30 -23.01
N GLY A 831 1.04 -47.57 -23.35
CA GLY A 831 0.19 -48.69 -22.91
C GLY A 831 0.20 -48.88 -21.39
N ILE A 832 1.38 -48.83 -20.76
CA ILE A 832 1.50 -48.92 -19.30
C ILE A 832 0.86 -47.69 -18.61
N LEU A 833 1.00 -46.50 -19.19
CA LEU A 833 0.31 -45.31 -18.71
C LEU A 833 -1.21 -45.48 -18.79
N ALA A 834 -1.73 -46.00 -19.91
CA ALA A 834 -3.16 -46.27 -20.06
C ALA A 834 -3.66 -47.26 -19.00
N GLU A 835 -2.95 -48.36 -18.75
CA GLU A 835 -3.25 -49.29 -17.66
C GLU A 835 -3.27 -48.59 -16.30
N LEU A 836 -2.27 -47.73 -16.00
CA LEU A 836 -2.26 -46.96 -14.75
C LEU A 836 -3.51 -46.09 -14.61
N LEU A 837 -3.91 -45.37 -15.68
CA LEU A 837 -5.08 -44.50 -15.67
C LEU A 837 -6.39 -45.29 -15.53
N GLU A 838 -6.47 -46.50 -16.08
CA GLU A 838 -7.63 -47.39 -15.98
C GLU A 838 -7.78 -48.00 -14.58
N ASP A 839 -6.67 -48.39 -13.94
CA ASP A 839 -6.66 -49.02 -12.63
C ASP A 839 -7.00 -48.04 -11.48
N GLN A 840 -6.85 -46.73 -11.69
CA GLN A 840 -7.14 -45.72 -10.67
C GLN A 840 -8.65 -45.44 -10.56
N THR A 841 -9.36 -46.26 -9.79
CA THR A 841 -10.79 -46.07 -9.51
C THR A 841 -11.07 -45.33 -8.20
N ASP A 842 -10.10 -45.25 -7.29
CA ASP A 842 -10.23 -44.55 -6.00
C ASP A 842 -9.98 -43.04 -6.16
N PRO A 843 -10.97 -42.17 -5.91
CA PRO A 843 -10.78 -40.72 -5.93
C PRO A 843 -9.90 -40.21 -4.79
N ASN A 844 -9.74 -40.97 -3.70
CA ASN A 844 -8.96 -40.58 -2.51
C ASN A 844 -7.46 -40.83 -2.63
N ALA A 845 -6.99 -41.32 -3.78
CA ALA A 845 -5.57 -41.41 -4.10
C ALA A 845 -5.20 -40.27 -5.07
N PRO A 846 -4.91 -39.03 -4.60
CA PRO A 846 -4.72 -37.87 -5.47
C PRO A 846 -3.54 -37.99 -6.44
N LEU A 847 -2.54 -38.81 -6.11
CA LEU A 847 -1.38 -39.10 -6.94
C LEU A 847 -1.06 -40.59 -6.95
N ALA A 848 -0.96 -41.17 -8.14
CA ALA A 848 -0.37 -42.50 -8.37
C ALA A 848 0.81 -42.39 -9.33
N ALA A 849 1.81 -43.26 -9.17
CA ALA A 849 3.02 -43.25 -9.98
C ALA A 849 3.44 -44.65 -10.43
N VAL A 850 4.00 -44.76 -11.63
CA VAL A 850 4.65 -45.96 -12.12
C VAL A 850 6.03 -45.61 -12.68
N HIS A 851 7.05 -46.29 -12.18
CA HIS A 851 8.37 -46.31 -12.76
C HIS A 851 8.44 -47.42 -13.83
N ILE A 852 8.93 -47.08 -15.02
CA ILE A 852 9.03 -47.98 -16.17
C ILE A 852 10.51 -48.10 -16.56
N ALA A 853 11.09 -49.27 -16.37
CA ALA A 853 12.46 -49.57 -16.81
C ALA A 853 12.48 -49.97 -18.29
N ALA A 854 13.33 -49.32 -19.08
CA ALA A 854 13.60 -49.67 -20.48
C ALA A 854 14.66 -50.78 -20.61
N ALA A 855 14.69 -51.46 -21.76
CA ALA A 855 15.68 -52.50 -22.03
C ALA A 855 17.08 -51.91 -22.35
N HIS A 856 18.13 -52.60 -21.90
CA HIS A 856 19.53 -52.43 -22.34
C HIS A 856 20.05 -50.97 -22.38
N GLY A 857 20.00 -50.25 -21.24
CA GLY A 857 20.66 -48.94 -21.09
C GLY A 857 19.91 -47.76 -21.70
N GLY A 858 18.68 -47.97 -22.20
CA GLY A 858 17.75 -46.90 -22.59
C GLY A 858 17.19 -46.12 -21.38
N PRO A 859 16.63 -44.92 -21.59
CA PRO A 859 16.13 -44.07 -20.51
C PRO A 859 14.97 -44.73 -19.77
N HIS A 860 14.89 -44.53 -18.46
CA HIS A 860 13.74 -44.94 -17.67
C HIS A 860 12.63 -43.89 -17.76
N TYR A 861 11.40 -44.25 -17.39
CA TYR A 861 10.27 -43.32 -17.38
C TYR A 861 9.58 -43.33 -16.02
N LEU A 862 9.17 -42.15 -15.55
CA LEU A 862 8.27 -41.99 -14.42
C LEU A 862 6.96 -41.39 -14.95
N CYS A 863 5.91 -42.20 -14.92
CA CYS A 863 4.57 -41.77 -15.28
C CYS A 863 3.77 -41.48 -14.01
N LEU A 864 3.14 -40.30 -13.97
CA LEU A 864 2.30 -39.85 -12.87
C LEU A 864 0.86 -39.74 -13.35
N ALA A 865 -0.08 -40.19 -12.53
CA ALA A 865 -1.52 -40.04 -12.72
C ALA A 865 -2.09 -39.17 -11.59
N ILE A 866 -2.22 -37.87 -11.86
CA ILE A 866 -2.67 -36.87 -10.89
C ILE A 866 -4.19 -36.73 -11.01
N HIS A 867 -4.93 -36.79 -9.92
CA HIS A 867 -6.38 -36.55 -9.97
C HIS A 867 -6.67 -35.10 -10.32
N ALA A 868 -7.57 -34.85 -11.27
CA ALA A 868 -7.98 -33.50 -11.67
C ALA A 868 -8.45 -32.63 -10.50
N MET A 869 -8.98 -33.21 -9.42
CA MET A 869 -9.48 -32.44 -8.28
C MET A 869 -8.41 -31.76 -7.43
N VAL A 870 -7.13 -32.09 -7.63
CA VAL A 870 -6.00 -31.49 -6.92
C VAL A 870 -5.06 -30.73 -7.84
N THR A 871 -5.46 -30.52 -9.11
CA THR A 871 -4.58 -29.91 -10.10
C THR A 871 -5.34 -29.11 -11.15
N ASP A 872 -4.84 -27.91 -11.42
CA ASP A 872 -5.17 -27.08 -12.58
C ASP A 872 -3.90 -26.83 -13.42
N ASP A 873 -4.00 -25.98 -14.44
CA ASP A 873 -2.89 -25.75 -15.39
C ASP A 873 -1.64 -25.19 -14.70
N SER A 874 -1.81 -24.22 -13.80
CA SER A 874 -0.71 -23.66 -13.00
C SER A 874 -0.14 -24.67 -11.98
N SER A 875 -0.98 -25.50 -11.35
CA SER A 875 -0.51 -26.55 -10.44
C SER A 875 0.43 -27.53 -11.12
N ARG A 876 0.17 -27.87 -12.38
CA ARG A 876 1.04 -28.79 -13.12
C ARG A 876 2.42 -28.19 -13.39
N GLN A 877 2.49 -26.89 -13.63
CA GLN A 877 3.79 -26.20 -13.77
C GLN A 877 4.54 -26.17 -12.44
N ILE A 878 3.86 -25.90 -11.33
CA ILE A 878 4.45 -25.93 -9.98
C ILE A 878 4.99 -27.34 -9.66
N LEU A 879 4.16 -28.37 -9.85
CA LEU A 879 4.56 -29.77 -9.63
C LEU A 879 5.73 -30.17 -10.53
N ALA A 880 5.71 -29.74 -11.80
CA ALA A 880 6.78 -29.99 -12.73
C ALA A 880 8.11 -29.42 -12.24
N THR A 881 8.12 -28.13 -11.85
CA THR A 881 9.30 -27.45 -11.31
C THR A 881 9.80 -28.11 -10.03
N ASP A 882 8.91 -28.43 -9.10
CA ASP A 882 9.29 -28.99 -7.79
C ASP A 882 9.85 -30.41 -7.92
N ILE A 883 9.28 -31.23 -8.81
CA ILE A 883 9.79 -32.57 -9.07
C ILE A 883 11.20 -32.51 -9.67
N VAL A 884 11.42 -31.63 -10.67
CA VAL A 884 12.75 -31.47 -11.29
C VAL A 884 13.78 -30.94 -10.29
N THR A 885 13.42 -29.94 -9.48
CA THR A 885 14.28 -29.38 -8.42
C THR A 885 14.62 -30.44 -7.38
N ALA A 886 13.64 -31.20 -6.90
CA ALA A 886 13.85 -32.26 -5.93
C ALA A 886 14.75 -33.38 -6.47
N PHE A 887 14.59 -33.77 -7.74
CA PHE A 887 15.53 -34.71 -8.37
C PHE A 887 16.94 -34.13 -8.49
N GLY A 888 17.09 -32.85 -8.84
CA GLY A 888 18.38 -32.17 -8.91
C GLY A 888 19.13 -32.19 -7.57
N GLN A 889 18.47 -31.77 -6.50
CA GLN A 889 19.02 -31.78 -5.14
C GLN A 889 19.35 -33.21 -4.68
N ARG A 890 18.44 -34.16 -4.92
CA ARG A 890 18.65 -35.57 -4.56
C ARG A 890 19.87 -36.18 -5.25
N LEU A 891 20.06 -35.89 -6.53
CA LEU A 891 21.21 -36.38 -7.31
C LEU A 891 22.52 -35.69 -6.94
N ALA A 892 22.47 -34.46 -6.42
CA ALA A 892 23.61 -33.76 -5.84
C ALA A 892 24.00 -34.26 -4.44
N GLY A 893 23.19 -35.14 -3.83
CA GLY A 893 23.39 -35.61 -2.46
C GLY A 893 22.94 -34.60 -1.39
N GLU A 894 22.13 -33.61 -1.77
CA GLU A 894 21.59 -32.57 -0.90
C GLU A 894 20.26 -33.00 -0.27
N GLU A 895 19.88 -32.34 0.83
CA GLU A 895 18.54 -32.48 1.40
C GLU A 895 17.50 -31.74 0.52
N ILE A 896 16.38 -32.39 0.23
CA ILE A 896 15.36 -31.80 -0.65
C ILE A 896 14.67 -30.64 0.06
N THR A 897 14.89 -29.43 -0.43
CA THR A 897 14.27 -28.19 0.07
C THR A 897 13.56 -27.47 -1.08
N LEU A 898 12.23 -27.41 -1.00
CA LEU A 898 11.37 -26.78 -2.00
C LEU A 898 10.99 -25.35 -1.58
N GLU A 899 10.74 -24.49 -2.56
CA GLU A 899 10.31 -23.10 -2.33
C GLU A 899 9.00 -23.06 -1.52
N PRO A 900 8.92 -22.30 -0.41
CA PRO A 900 7.75 -22.30 0.48
C PRO A 900 6.42 -21.98 -0.21
N VAL A 901 5.35 -22.66 0.22
CA VAL A 901 3.97 -22.33 -0.16
C VAL A 901 3.45 -21.21 0.74
N SER A 902 3.09 -20.06 0.15
CA SER A 902 2.62 -18.88 0.89
C SER A 902 1.23 -19.07 1.50
N THR A 903 0.27 -19.64 0.75
CA THR A 903 -1.06 -20.01 1.26
C THR A 903 -1.39 -21.45 0.85
N GLY A 904 -1.59 -22.35 1.81
CA GLY A 904 -1.96 -23.76 1.53
C GLY A 904 -3.39 -23.91 0.98
N TRP A 905 -3.67 -25.04 0.32
CA TRP A 905 -5.01 -25.40 -0.18
C TRP A 905 -6.08 -25.35 0.93
N ARG A 906 -5.72 -25.80 2.13
CA ARG A 906 -6.61 -25.75 3.31
C ARG A 906 -7.08 -24.33 3.62
N GLU A 907 -6.16 -23.38 3.67
CA GLU A 907 -6.47 -22.00 4.02
C GLU A 907 -7.32 -21.32 2.94
N TRP A 908 -6.99 -21.56 1.66
CA TRP A 908 -7.80 -21.09 0.56
C TRP A 908 -9.25 -21.62 0.62
N SER A 909 -9.43 -22.92 0.87
CA SER A 909 -10.74 -23.54 0.99
C SER A 909 -11.61 -22.88 2.08
N LEU A 910 -11.02 -22.56 3.23
CA LEU A 910 -11.71 -21.86 4.32
C LEU A 910 -12.13 -20.44 3.92
N ARG A 911 -11.26 -19.72 3.22
CA ARG A 911 -11.54 -18.35 2.75
C ARG A 911 -12.61 -18.32 1.66
N CYS A 912 -12.63 -19.32 0.75
CA CYS A 912 -13.72 -19.49 -0.20
C CYS A 912 -15.07 -19.70 0.49
N ALA A 913 -15.14 -20.48 1.57
CA ALA A 913 -16.38 -20.66 2.32
C ALA A 913 -16.87 -19.33 2.95
N ALA A 914 -15.95 -18.51 3.48
CA ALA A 914 -16.29 -17.19 4.01
C ALA A 914 -16.81 -16.23 2.92
N LEU A 915 -16.23 -16.28 1.71
CA LEU A 915 -16.64 -15.47 0.55
C LEU A 915 -18.11 -15.66 0.18
N ALA A 916 -18.69 -16.85 0.40
CA ALA A 916 -20.09 -17.13 0.06
C ALA A 916 -21.11 -16.22 0.76
N THR A 917 -20.75 -15.63 1.91
CA THR A 917 -21.61 -14.72 2.68
C THR A 917 -21.17 -13.25 2.58
N HIS A 918 -20.13 -12.96 1.79
CA HIS A 918 -19.58 -11.63 1.64
C HIS A 918 -20.39 -10.78 0.65
N PRO A 919 -20.50 -9.46 0.85
CA PRO A 919 -21.16 -8.55 -0.10
C PRO A 919 -20.68 -8.73 -1.55
N ALA A 920 -19.36 -8.87 -1.76
CA ALA A 920 -18.79 -9.10 -3.10
C ALA A 920 -19.36 -10.33 -3.84
N ALA A 921 -19.74 -11.40 -3.12
CA ALA A 921 -20.42 -12.53 -3.73
C ALA A 921 -21.94 -12.29 -3.82
N LEU A 922 -22.55 -11.74 -2.76
CA LEU A 922 -24.00 -11.53 -2.67
C LEU A 922 -24.52 -10.51 -3.69
N ASP A 923 -23.75 -9.47 -4.00
CA ASP A 923 -24.13 -8.42 -4.95
C ASP A 923 -24.21 -8.96 -6.39
N THR A 924 -23.48 -10.05 -6.69
CA THR A 924 -23.53 -10.72 -8.00
C THR A 924 -24.75 -11.62 -8.18
N ARG A 925 -25.55 -11.85 -7.13
CA ARG A 925 -26.67 -12.81 -7.14
C ARG A 925 -27.67 -12.58 -8.26
N SER A 926 -28.09 -11.34 -8.47
CA SER A 926 -29.11 -11.02 -9.47
C SER A 926 -28.62 -11.35 -10.88
N TYR A 927 -27.35 -11.05 -11.18
CA TYR A 927 -26.70 -11.39 -12.44
C TYR A 927 -26.74 -12.90 -12.71
N TRP A 928 -26.36 -13.72 -11.72
CA TRP A 928 -26.33 -15.17 -11.87
C TRP A 928 -27.72 -15.79 -12.04
N ILE A 929 -28.71 -15.32 -11.28
CA ILE A 929 -30.09 -15.79 -11.42
C ILE A 929 -30.62 -15.43 -12.82
N GLU A 930 -30.45 -14.18 -13.25
CA GLU A 930 -30.93 -13.74 -14.56
C GLU A 930 -30.28 -14.55 -15.70
N ASN A 931 -28.95 -14.64 -15.70
CA ASN A 931 -28.23 -15.32 -16.79
C ASN A 931 -28.49 -16.82 -16.85
N SER A 932 -28.65 -17.48 -15.70
CA SER A 932 -28.94 -18.92 -15.66
C SER A 932 -30.30 -19.29 -16.27
N THR A 933 -31.22 -18.32 -16.41
CA THR A 933 -32.57 -18.53 -16.96
C THR A 933 -32.72 -18.18 -18.45
N LYS A 934 -31.67 -17.64 -19.09
CA LYS A 934 -31.73 -17.15 -20.48
C LYS A 934 -31.67 -18.23 -21.56
N ALA A 935 -31.27 -19.45 -21.21
CA ALA A 935 -31.12 -20.52 -22.20
C ALA A 935 -32.49 -20.99 -22.73
N THR A 936 -32.65 -20.94 -24.05
CA THR A 936 -33.84 -21.39 -24.77
C THR A 936 -33.58 -22.61 -25.67
N LEU A 937 -32.31 -22.98 -25.85
CA LEU A 937 -31.86 -24.07 -26.70
C LEU A 937 -30.98 -25.03 -25.90
N TRP A 938 -31.27 -26.33 -26.02
CA TRP A 938 -30.57 -27.42 -25.34
C TRP A 938 -30.22 -28.52 -26.34
N LEU A 939 -28.93 -28.78 -26.52
CA LEU A 939 -28.42 -29.73 -27.51
C LEU A 939 -28.81 -31.16 -27.18
N ALA A 940 -28.92 -31.49 -25.89
CA ALA A 940 -29.30 -32.84 -25.49
C ALA A 940 -30.76 -33.16 -25.82
N ASP A 941 -31.66 -32.17 -25.97
CA ASP A 941 -33.10 -32.41 -26.19
C ASP A 941 -33.43 -33.04 -27.55
N ALA A 942 -32.42 -33.19 -28.43
CA ALA A 942 -32.53 -33.91 -29.70
C ALA A 942 -32.88 -35.40 -29.55
N LEU A 943 -32.71 -36.01 -28.36
CA LEU A 943 -33.04 -37.40 -28.09
C LEU A 943 -34.23 -37.54 -27.10
N PRO A 944 -35.22 -38.43 -27.35
CA PRO A 944 -36.38 -38.63 -26.46
C PRO A 944 -36.05 -39.08 -25.03
N ASN A 945 -34.84 -39.61 -24.79
CA ASN A 945 -34.35 -40.10 -23.49
C ASN A 945 -33.21 -39.22 -22.90
N ALA A 946 -33.03 -38.00 -23.40
CA ALA A 946 -31.90 -37.14 -23.06
C ALA A 946 -31.81 -36.69 -21.60
N HIS A 947 -32.88 -36.82 -20.84
CA HIS A 947 -32.92 -36.56 -19.41
C HIS A 947 -32.47 -37.80 -18.62
N THR A 948 -31.26 -38.30 -18.89
CA THR A 948 -30.63 -39.32 -18.04
C THR A 948 -30.32 -38.68 -16.68
N ALA A 949 -30.89 -39.23 -15.60
CA ALA A 949 -30.74 -38.67 -14.25
C ALA A 949 -29.35 -38.86 -13.63
N HIS A 950 -28.44 -39.57 -14.32
CA HIS A 950 -27.13 -39.95 -13.80
C HIS A 950 -26.00 -39.40 -14.69
N PRO A 951 -24.88 -38.95 -14.10
CA PRO A 951 -23.73 -38.50 -14.86
C PRO A 951 -23.12 -39.59 -15.77
N PRO A 952 -22.34 -39.22 -16.80
CA PRO A 952 -21.71 -40.19 -17.70
C PRO A 952 -20.61 -40.98 -17.00
N ARG A 953 -20.39 -42.19 -17.50
CA ARG A 953 -19.18 -42.98 -17.29
C ARG A 953 -18.12 -42.64 -18.33
N ALA A 954 -16.89 -42.99 -18.01
CA ALA A 954 -15.74 -42.75 -18.88
C ALA A 954 -15.90 -43.38 -20.28
N ASP A 955 -16.50 -44.58 -20.36
CA ASP A 955 -16.74 -45.34 -21.59
C ASP A 955 -17.94 -44.85 -22.41
N GLU A 956 -18.75 -43.94 -21.87
CA GLU A 956 -19.90 -43.34 -22.56
C GLU A 956 -19.53 -42.02 -23.28
N LEU A 957 -18.31 -41.51 -23.06
CA LEU A 957 -17.75 -40.31 -23.68
C LEU A 957 -16.87 -40.67 -24.88
N THR A 958 -17.11 -40.01 -26.01
CA THR A 958 -16.32 -40.18 -27.24
C THR A 958 -15.68 -38.86 -27.65
N LYS A 959 -14.45 -38.91 -28.19
CA LYS A 959 -13.72 -37.74 -28.70
C LYS A 959 -13.70 -37.72 -30.23
N LEU A 960 -13.96 -36.55 -30.81
CA LEU A 960 -13.63 -36.20 -32.19
C LEU A 960 -12.55 -35.10 -32.16
N SER A 961 -11.50 -35.25 -32.94
CA SER A 961 -10.37 -34.31 -32.97
C SER A 961 -10.22 -33.72 -34.36
N SER A 962 -10.05 -32.41 -34.44
CA SER A 962 -9.70 -31.68 -35.65
C SER A 962 -8.65 -30.62 -35.39
N THR A 963 -8.03 -30.12 -36.45
CA THR A 963 -6.93 -29.16 -36.36
C THR A 963 -7.09 -28.10 -37.44
N LEU A 964 -7.00 -26.82 -37.06
CA LEU A 964 -6.82 -25.72 -37.99
C LEU A 964 -5.36 -25.62 -38.38
N SER A 965 -5.09 -25.37 -39.66
CA SER A 965 -3.73 -25.19 -40.15
C SER A 965 -3.05 -23.97 -39.52
N VAL A 966 -1.73 -23.86 -39.69
CA VAL A 966 -0.96 -22.70 -39.22
C VAL A 966 -1.48 -21.41 -39.84
N GLU A 967 -1.88 -21.44 -41.11
CA GLU A 967 -2.45 -20.31 -41.84
C GLU A 967 -3.79 -19.88 -41.22
N GLN A 968 -4.72 -20.82 -41.02
CA GLN A 968 -6.01 -20.54 -40.38
C GLN A 968 -5.85 -20.05 -38.94
N THR A 969 -4.84 -20.56 -38.23
CA THR A 969 -4.50 -20.11 -36.87
C THR A 969 -3.93 -18.68 -36.89
N SER A 970 -3.16 -18.32 -37.91
CA SER A 970 -2.68 -16.95 -38.12
C SER A 970 -3.83 -15.99 -38.45
N GLU A 971 -4.81 -16.40 -39.25
CA GLU A 971 -6.00 -15.58 -39.53
C GLU A 971 -6.77 -15.24 -38.24
N LEU A 972 -6.87 -16.19 -37.30
CA LEU A 972 -7.43 -15.95 -35.97
C LEU A 972 -6.60 -14.94 -35.17
N ASP A 973 -5.27 -14.97 -35.26
CA ASP A 973 -4.40 -13.99 -34.60
C ASP A 973 -4.49 -12.60 -35.22
N ASP A 974 -4.66 -12.51 -36.54
CA ASP A 974 -4.93 -11.26 -37.24
C ASP A 974 -6.30 -10.70 -36.84
N GLY A 975 -7.35 -11.53 -36.81
CA GLY A 975 -8.67 -11.14 -36.32
C GLY A 975 -8.62 -10.60 -34.88
N ARG A 976 -7.87 -11.28 -34.00
CA ARG A 976 -7.63 -10.82 -32.61
C ARG A 976 -7.02 -9.41 -32.57
N ARG A 977 -5.97 -9.17 -33.36
CA ARG A 977 -5.27 -7.86 -33.44
C ARG A 977 -6.16 -6.77 -34.04
N ARG A 978 -6.85 -7.10 -35.13
CA ARG A 978 -7.64 -6.17 -35.93
C ARG A 978 -8.91 -5.73 -35.20
N PHE A 979 -9.69 -6.67 -34.69
CA PHE A 979 -10.95 -6.38 -33.99
C PHE A 979 -10.76 -6.00 -32.52
N ARG A 980 -9.54 -6.10 -31.99
CA ARG A 980 -9.23 -5.92 -30.55
C ARG A 980 -10.15 -6.77 -29.67
N ARG A 981 -10.35 -8.05 -30.04
CA ARG A 981 -11.15 -9.04 -29.29
C ARG A 981 -10.26 -10.20 -28.86
N SER A 982 -10.57 -10.87 -27.75
CA SER A 982 -9.79 -12.04 -27.31
C SER A 982 -10.04 -13.25 -28.21
N ILE A 983 -9.09 -14.19 -28.27
CA ILE A 983 -9.26 -15.45 -29.01
C ILE A 983 -10.50 -16.19 -28.52
N GLN A 984 -10.71 -16.25 -27.21
CA GLN A 984 -11.91 -16.85 -26.60
C GLN A 984 -13.21 -16.20 -27.09
N THR A 985 -13.24 -14.87 -27.25
CA THR A 985 -14.41 -14.15 -27.79
C THR A 985 -14.72 -14.62 -29.22
N ILE A 986 -13.70 -14.68 -30.07
CA ILE A 986 -13.85 -15.07 -31.47
C ILE A 986 -14.30 -16.54 -31.58
N LEU A 987 -13.70 -17.43 -30.78
CA LEU A 987 -14.06 -18.85 -30.74
C LEU A 987 -15.49 -19.09 -30.23
N LEU A 988 -15.94 -18.34 -29.21
CA LEU A 988 -17.31 -18.45 -28.71
C LEU A 988 -18.34 -17.88 -29.69
N ALA A 989 -18.03 -16.79 -30.39
CA ALA A 989 -18.88 -16.28 -31.47
C ALA A 989 -18.99 -17.31 -32.60
N ALA A 990 -17.88 -17.94 -32.99
CA ALA A 990 -17.88 -19.04 -33.95
C ALA A 990 -18.69 -20.26 -33.46
N LEU A 991 -18.58 -20.60 -32.17
CA LEU A 991 -19.39 -21.66 -31.55
C LEU A 991 -20.89 -21.34 -31.66
N GLY A 992 -21.28 -20.10 -31.36
CA GLY A 992 -22.66 -19.64 -31.48
C GLY A 992 -23.22 -19.79 -32.90
N ARG A 993 -22.44 -19.41 -33.93
CA ARG A 993 -22.79 -19.64 -35.35
C ARG A 993 -22.87 -21.11 -35.71
N THR A 994 -21.92 -21.90 -35.22
CA THR A 994 -21.87 -23.34 -35.47
C THR A 994 -23.14 -24.01 -34.97
N ILE A 995 -23.56 -23.70 -33.75
CA ILE A 995 -24.78 -24.24 -33.14
C ILE A 995 -26.03 -23.74 -33.90
N ALA A 996 -26.07 -22.46 -34.29
CA ALA A 996 -27.17 -21.92 -35.09
C ALA A 996 -27.36 -22.67 -36.41
N GLN A 997 -26.26 -23.06 -37.06
CA GLN A 997 -26.27 -23.77 -38.35
C GLN A 997 -26.55 -25.27 -38.22
N THR A 998 -26.16 -25.91 -37.12
CA THR A 998 -26.26 -27.37 -36.96
C THR A 998 -27.44 -27.82 -36.13
N VAL A 999 -27.80 -27.06 -35.08
CA VAL A 999 -28.83 -27.43 -34.09
C VAL A 999 -30.05 -26.51 -34.23
N GLY A 1000 -29.83 -25.21 -34.40
CA GLY A 1000 -30.89 -24.21 -34.59
C GLY A 1000 -30.63 -22.90 -33.86
N GLU A 1001 -31.45 -21.89 -34.13
CA GLU A 1001 -31.32 -20.57 -33.53
C GLU A 1001 -31.95 -20.51 -32.11
N GLY A 1002 -31.37 -19.67 -31.25
CA GLY A 1002 -31.82 -19.50 -29.87
C GLY A 1002 -30.70 -18.99 -28.96
N VAL A 1003 -30.80 -19.24 -27.66
CA VAL A 1003 -29.74 -18.97 -26.69
C VAL A 1003 -29.36 -20.27 -26.02
N VAL A 1004 -28.08 -20.66 -26.09
CA VAL A 1004 -27.53 -21.82 -25.39
C VAL A 1004 -26.79 -21.34 -24.14
N ALA A 1005 -26.87 -22.09 -23.03
CA ALA A 1005 -25.94 -21.88 -21.93
C ALA A 1005 -24.63 -22.62 -22.22
N VAL A 1006 -23.50 -21.92 -22.09
CA VAL A 1006 -22.15 -22.49 -22.19
C VAL A 1006 -21.46 -22.34 -20.85
N GLU A 1007 -20.95 -23.44 -20.29
CA GLU A 1007 -20.10 -23.43 -19.10
C GLU A 1007 -18.70 -22.95 -19.49
N LEU A 1008 -18.19 -21.96 -18.77
CA LEU A 1008 -16.84 -21.41 -18.95
C LEU A 1008 -16.01 -21.56 -17.68
N GLU A 1009 -14.69 -21.54 -17.89
CA GLU A 1009 -13.68 -21.54 -16.82
C GLU A 1009 -13.25 -20.09 -16.48
N GLY A 1010 -12.94 -19.84 -15.21
CA GLY A 1010 -12.40 -18.56 -14.73
C GLY A 1010 -11.15 -18.71 -13.86
N GLU A 1011 -10.40 -17.60 -13.75
CA GLU A 1011 -9.14 -17.53 -13.01
C GLU A 1011 -9.35 -17.44 -11.48
N GLY A 1012 -9.73 -18.55 -10.85
CA GLY A 1012 -9.99 -18.54 -9.40
C GLY A 1012 -8.77 -18.25 -8.53
N ARG A 1013 -7.54 -18.40 -9.06
CA ARG A 1013 -6.29 -17.99 -8.39
C ARG A 1013 -6.14 -16.47 -8.21
N SER A 1014 -6.91 -15.70 -8.96
CA SER A 1014 -6.88 -14.23 -8.96
C SER A 1014 -7.98 -13.63 -8.08
N VAL A 1015 -8.94 -14.44 -7.61
CA VAL A 1015 -10.15 -13.97 -6.91
C VAL A 1015 -9.87 -13.37 -5.54
N LEU A 1016 -8.91 -13.93 -4.80
CA LEU A 1016 -8.60 -13.55 -3.41
C LEU A 1016 -7.26 -12.81 -3.31
N ARG A 1017 -6.70 -12.33 -4.43
CA ARG A 1017 -5.48 -11.52 -4.40
C ARG A 1017 -5.79 -10.12 -3.87
N PRO A 1018 -4.88 -9.53 -3.08
CA PRO A 1018 -3.57 -9.98 -2.64
C PRO A 1018 -3.64 -10.76 -1.32
N ASP A 1019 -4.79 -10.80 -0.64
CA ASP A 1019 -4.99 -11.42 0.68
C ASP A 1019 -4.63 -12.92 0.73
N VAL A 1020 -4.61 -13.57 -0.42
CA VAL A 1020 -4.25 -14.97 -0.64
C VAL A 1020 -3.32 -15.07 -1.85
N ASP A 1021 -2.05 -15.36 -1.60
CA ASP A 1021 -1.10 -15.71 -2.67
C ASP A 1021 -1.14 -17.22 -2.93
N LEU A 1022 -1.57 -17.58 -4.13
CA LEU A 1022 -1.69 -18.96 -4.59
C LEU A 1022 -0.65 -19.30 -5.66
N ARG A 1023 0.30 -18.42 -5.97
CA ARG A 1023 1.25 -18.62 -7.10
C ARG A 1023 2.10 -19.89 -6.94
N ARG A 1024 2.34 -20.33 -5.70
CA ARG A 1024 3.13 -21.53 -5.37
C ARG A 1024 2.28 -22.70 -4.84
N THR A 1025 0.96 -22.58 -4.87
CA THR A 1025 0.05 -23.57 -4.28
C THR A 1025 -0.48 -24.56 -5.32
N VAL A 1026 -0.35 -25.84 -5.05
CA VAL A 1026 -0.98 -26.91 -5.84
C VAL A 1026 -2.43 -27.11 -5.37
N GLY A 1027 -3.36 -27.23 -6.31
CA GLY A 1027 -4.79 -27.40 -6.05
C GLY A 1027 -5.65 -27.13 -7.28
N TRP A 1028 -6.95 -27.41 -7.21
CA TRP A 1028 -7.88 -27.10 -8.29
C TRP A 1028 -8.59 -25.76 -8.02
N PHE A 1029 -8.12 -24.69 -8.64
CA PHE A 1029 -8.62 -23.34 -8.39
C PHE A 1029 -9.57 -22.82 -9.48
N THR A 1030 -9.82 -23.60 -10.53
CA THR A 1030 -10.70 -23.21 -11.63
C THR A 1030 -12.12 -22.96 -11.15
N THR A 1031 -12.69 -21.80 -11.49
CA THR A 1031 -14.10 -21.49 -11.26
C THR A 1031 -14.92 -21.89 -12.49
N TYR A 1032 -16.16 -22.31 -12.27
CA TYR A 1032 -17.08 -22.73 -13.33
C TYR A 1032 -18.35 -21.89 -13.27
N TYR A 1033 -18.75 -21.32 -14.40
CA TYR A 1033 -19.94 -20.48 -14.49
C TYR A 1033 -20.60 -20.51 -15.88
N PRO A 1034 -21.95 -20.45 -15.94
CA PRO A 1034 -22.67 -20.45 -17.20
C PRO A 1034 -22.74 -19.05 -17.80
N VAL A 1035 -22.55 -18.95 -19.11
CA VAL A 1035 -22.85 -17.75 -19.89
C VAL A 1035 -23.92 -18.04 -20.96
N PRO A 1036 -24.89 -17.13 -21.16
CA PRO A 1036 -25.84 -17.24 -22.25
C PRO A 1036 -25.14 -16.82 -23.55
N LEU A 1037 -25.08 -17.74 -24.51
CA LEU A 1037 -24.52 -17.50 -25.83
C LEU A 1037 -25.65 -17.47 -26.87
N ALA A 1038 -25.80 -16.34 -27.55
CA ALA A 1038 -26.76 -16.20 -28.63
C ALA A 1038 -26.29 -16.97 -29.88
N CYS A 1039 -27.17 -17.84 -30.38
CA CYS A 1039 -27.00 -18.64 -31.59
C CYS A 1039 -27.95 -18.10 -32.65
N ALA A 1040 -27.46 -17.27 -33.57
CA ALA A 1040 -28.25 -16.76 -34.69
C ALA A 1040 -27.40 -16.73 -35.97
N THR A 1041 -28.04 -16.94 -37.11
CA THR A 1041 -27.40 -16.91 -38.44
C THR A 1041 -27.44 -15.53 -39.10
N GLY A 1042 -28.31 -14.63 -38.63
CA GLY A 1042 -28.54 -13.29 -39.20
C GLY A 1042 -27.87 -12.10 -38.49
N LEU A 1043 -27.08 -12.32 -37.43
CA LEU A 1043 -26.32 -11.25 -36.77
C LEU A 1043 -25.05 -10.93 -37.56
N GLY A 1044 -24.81 -9.64 -37.83
CA GLY A 1044 -23.55 -9.18 -38.44
C GLY A 1044 -22.33 -9.59 -37.61
N ALA A 1045 -21.22 -9.93 -38.26
CA ALA A 1045 -20.05 -10.53 -37.62
C ALA A 1045 -19.46 -9.68 -36.48
N LEU A 1046 -19.32 -8.37 -36.67
CA LEU A 1046 -18.85 -7.43 -35.63
C LEU A 1046 -19.84 -7.33 -34.46
N ALA A 1047 -21.14 -7.20 -34.74
CA ALA A 1047 -22.18 -7.17 -33.71
C ALA A 1047 -22.21 -8.46 -32.86
N GLN A 1048 -21.95 -9.61 -33.49
CA GLN A 1048 -21.86 -10.88 -32.78
C GLN A 1048 -20.60 -10.97 -31.91
N LEU A 1049 -19.45 -10.53 -32.42
CA LEU A 1049 -18.22 -10.44 -31.62
C LEU A 1049 -18.40 -9.52 -30.42
N ASP A 1050 -19.10 -8.40 -30.59
CA ASP A 1050 -19.38 -7.43 -29.53
C ASP A 1050 -20.36 -7.98 -28.51
N ALA A 1051 -21.41 -8.68 -28.94
CA ALA A 1051 -22.35 -9.32 -28.03
C ALA A 1051 -21.64 -10.35 -27.12
N VAL A 1052 -20.76 -11.18 -27.69
CA VAL A 1052 -19.96 -12.14 -26.91
C VAL A 1052 -18.96 -11.41 -26.01
N HIS A 1053 -18.27 -10.39 -26.52
CA HIS A 1053 -17.32 -9.61 -25.74
C HIS A 1053 -17.98 -8.95 -24.52
N ASN A 1054 -19.13 -8.32 -24.73
CA ASN A 1054 -19.90 -7.68 -23.66
C ASN A 1054 -20.41 -8.70 -22.65
N THR A 1055 -20.83 -9.89 -23.10
CA THR A 1055 -21.22 -11.00 -22.22
C THR A 1055 -20.05 -11.41 -21.33
N LEU A 1056 -18.87 -11.67 -21.91
CA LEU A 1056 -17.67 -12.03 -21.15
C LEU A 1056 -17.22 -10.92 -20.19
N LYS A 1057 -17.27 -9.65 -20.61
CA LYS A 1057 -16.92 -8.49 -19.79
C LYS A 1057 -17.88 -8.28 -18.62
N SER A 1058 -19.14 -8.71 -18.74
CA SER A 1058 -20.15 -8.59 -17.69
C SER A 1058 -20.02 -9.65 -16.58
N VAL A 1059 -19.16 -10.66 -16.76
CA VAL A 1059 -18.94 -11.72 -15.77
C VAL A 1059 -18.26 -11.15 -14.52
N PRO A 1060 -18.92 -11.19 -13.34
CA PRO A 1060 -18.33 -10.63 -12.13
C PRO A 1060 -17.29 -11.58 -11.53
N HIS A 1061 -16.18 -11.02 -11.05
CA HIS A 1061 -15.15 -11.68 -10.23
C HIS A 1061 -14.71 -13.07 -10.74
N TYR A 1062 -14.42 -13.19 -12.04
CA TYR A 1062 -14.01 -14.45 -12.68
C TYR A 1062 -14.99 -15.61 -12.46
N GLY A 1063 -16.27 -15.32 -12.19
CA GLY A 1063 -17.32 -16.32 -12.05
C GLY A 1063 -17.39 -17.06 -10.71
N ILE A 1064 -16.52 -16.77 -9.74
CA ILE A 1064 -16.50 -17.49 -8.46
C ILE A 1064 -17.83 -17.41 -7.69
N GLY A 1065 -18.55 -16.29 -7.83
CA GLY A 1065 -19.83 -16.05 -7.17
C GLY A 1065 -20.89 -17.08 -7.55
N TYR A 1066 -20.89 -17.60 -8.78
CA TYR A 1066 -21.87 -18.59 -9.21
C TYR A 1066 -21.79 -19.87 -8.38
N GLY A 1067 -20.59 -20.46 -8.29
CA GLY A 1067 -20.38 -21.68 -7.51
C GLY A 1067 -20.67 -21.48 -6.03
N LEU A 1068 -20.23 -20.36 -5.44
CA LEU A 1068 -20.49 -20.05 -4.04
C LEU A 1068 -21.98 -19.91 -3.74
N LEU A 1069 -22.70 -19.15 -4.56
CA LEU A 1069 -24.15 -18.94 -4.39
C LEU A 1069 -24.96 -20.21 -4.68
N ARG A 1070 -24.46 -21.11 -5.53
CA ARG A 1070 -25.12 -22.37 -5.88
C ARG A 1070 -24.91 -23.46 -4.84
N TYR A 1071 -23.69 -23.64 -4.33
CA TYR A 1071 -23.31 -24.80 -3.51
C TYR A 1071 -23.04 -24.49 -2.04
N VAL A 1072 -22.69 -23.24 -1.69
CA VAL A 1072 -22.27 -22.88 -0.32
C VAL A 1072 -23.32 -21.98 0.36
N TYR A 1073 -23.87 -20.99 -0.35
CA TYR A 1073 -24.86 -20.05 0.19
C TYR A 1073 -26.29 -20.59 0.04
N ALA A 1074 -26.82 -21.16 1.13
CA ALA A 1074 -28.13 -21.83 1.15
C ALA A 1074 -29.31 -21.02 0.57
N PRO A 1075 -29.46 -19.69 0.78
CA PRO A 1075 -30.61 -18.93 0.26
C PRO A 1075 -30.77 -18.93 -1.26
N THR A 1076 -29.67 -19.03 -2.01
CA THR A 1076 -29.68 -19.10 -3.48
C THR A 1076 -29.49 -20.52 -4.01
N GLY A 1077 -28.97 -21.43 -3.19
CA GLY A 1077 -28.65 -22.80 -3.61
C GLY A 1077 -29.84 -23.55 -4.21
N ARG A 1078 -31.06 -23.36 -3.69
CA ARG A 1078 -32.26 -23.99 -4.28
C ARG A 1078 -32.61 -23.43 -5.66
N VAL A 1079 -32.50 -22.11 -5.84
CA VAL A 1079 -32.90 -21.43 -7.10
C VAL A 1079 -31.91 -21.72 -8.21
N LEU A 1080 -30.62 -21.60 -7.91
CA LEU A 1080 -29.55 -21.89 -8.86
C LEU A 1080 -29.43 -23.40 -9.08
N GLY A 1081 -29.54 -24.22 -8.03
CA GLY A 1081 -29.51 -25.68 -8.13
C GLY A 1081 -30.66 -26.30 -8.94
N ALA A 1082 -31.80 -25.61 -9.05
CA ALA A 1082 -32.91 -26.02 -9.91
C ALA A 1082 -32.67 -25.73 -11.40
N GLN A 1083 -31.69 -24.88 -11.74
CA GLN A 1083 -31.35 -24.60 -13.14
C GLN A 1083 -30.64 -25.81 -13.76
N ARG A 1084 -30.98 -26.09 -15.02
CA ARG A 1084 -30.36 -27.16 -15.80
C ARG A 1084 -28.88 -26.83 -16.06
N THR A 1085 -28.03 -27.84 -15.95
CA THR A 1085 -26.60 -27.72 -16.27
C THR A 1085 -26.42 -27.43 -17.76
N PRO A 1086 -25.57 -26.48 -18.16
CA PRO A 1086 -25.22 -26.23 -19.55
C PRO A 1086 -24.86 -27.53 -20.29
N ASP A 1087 -25.39 -27.72 -21.50
CA ASP A 1087 -25.04 -28.90 -22.30
C ASP A 1087 -23.59 -28.84 -22.80
N ILE A 1088 -23.00 -27.65 -22.89
CA ILE A 1088 -21.66 -27.41 -23.45
C ILE A 1088 -20.71 -26.85 -22.39
N HIS A 1089 -19.55 -27.47 -22.27
CA HIS A 1089 -18.37 -26.91 -21.61
C HIS A 1089 -17.36 -26.45 -22.66
N PHE A 1090 -16.97 -25.19 -22.64
CA PHE A 1090 -15.97 -24.64 -23.55
C PHE A 1090 -14.68 -24.31 -22.79
N ARG A 1091 -13.58 -24.92 -23.21
CA ARG A 1091 -12.27 -24.76 -22.59
C ARG A 1091 -11.22 -24.31 -23.60
N TYR A 1092 -10.61 -23.15 -23.36
CA TYR A 1092 -9.45 -22.67 -24.12
C TYR A 1092 -8.19 -22.75 -23.27
N ALA A 1093 -7.33 -23.73 -23.54
CA ALA A 1093 -6.12 -24.00 -22.76
C ALA A 1093 -4.88 -23.19 -23.20
N GLY A 1094 -5.05 -22.27 -24.16
CA GLY A 1094 -3.95 -21.40 -24.62
C GLY A 1094 -2.88 -22.13 -25.44
N VAL A 1095 -1.65 -21.62 -25.36
CA VAL A 1095 -0.48 -22.18 -26.06
C VAL A 1095 0.23 -23.18 -25.15
N ILE A 1096 0.36 -24.41 -25.64
CA ILE A 1096 1.17 -25.44 -25.00
C ILE A 1096 2.61 -25.26 -25.51
N PRO A 1097 3.58 -24.96 -24.62
CA PRO A 1097 4.96 -24.70 -25.02
C PRO A 1097 5.66 -25.98 -25.50
N GLU A 1098 6.56 -25.83 -26.47
CA GLU A 1098 7.52 -26.86 -26.85
C GLU A 1098 8.75 -26.73 -25.93
N LEU A 1099 9.14 -27.82 -25.25
CA LEU A 1099 10.33 -27.82 -24.42
C LEU A 1099 11.58 -28.09 -25.27
N PRO A 1100 12.67 -27.34 -25.07
CA PRO A 1100 13.92 -27.59 -25.78
C PRO A 1100 14.51 -28.96 -25.38
N SER A 1101 14.98 -29.73 -26.35
CA SER A 1101 15.66 -31.00 -26.10
C SER A 1101 17.01 -30.75 -25.44
N GLY A 1102 17.16 -31.13 -24.17
CA GLY A 1102 18.42 -31.08 -23.41
C GLY A 1102 18.95 -32.45 -23.01
N ASP A 1103 20.12 -32.50 -22.36
CA ASP A 1103 20.77 -33.74 -21.87
C ASP A 1103 20.77 -33.82 -20.33
N ALA A 1104 19.70 -33.33 -19.69
CA ALA A 1104 19.51 -33.38 -18.24
C ALA A 1104 19.11 -34.79 -17.75
N PRO A 1105 19.48 -35.20 -16.53
CA PRO A 1105 19.17 -36.52 -15.99
C PRO A 1105 17.67 -36.75 -15.70
N VAL A 1106 16.86 -35.68 -15.62
CA VAL A 1106 15.40 -35.75 -15.52
C VAL A 1106 14.82 -34.73 -16.49
N GLN A 1107 13.88 -35.16 -17.33
CA GLN A 1107 13.28 -34.34 -18.37
C GLN A 1107 11.80 -34.64 -18.52
N PHE A 1108 11.01 -33.66 -18.94
CA PHE A 1108 9.65 -33.94 -19.40
C PHE A 1108 9.67 -34.68 -20.73
N ASP A 1109 8.62 -35.45 -20.94
CA ASP A 1109 8.34 -36.05 -22.24
C ASP A 1109 8.15 -34.99 -23.32
N SER A 1110 8.51 -35.33 -24.55
CA SER A 1110 8.40 -34.40 -25.68
C SER A 1110 6.94 -34.11 -26.08
N ASP A 1111 5.99 -34.99 -25.75
CA ASP A 1111 4.57 -34.76 -25.99
C ASP A 1111 3.92 -34.02 -24.80
N MET A 1112 4.11 -32.69 -24.79
CA MET A 1112 3.51 -31.81 -23.79
C MET A 1112 1.99 -31.62 -24.00
N THR A 1113 1.39 -32.23 -25.03
CA THR A 1113 -0.07 -32.16 -25.26
C THR A 1113 -0.84 -33.18 -24.44
N LEU A 1114 -0.20 -34.26 -23.97
CA LEU A 1114 -0.84 -35.34 -23.20
C LEU A 1114 -1.67 -34.84 -22.00
N PRO A 1115 -1.19 -33.89 -21.17
CA PRO A 1115 -1.94 -33.40 -20.01
C PRO A 1115 -3.23 -32.63 -20.36
N VAL A 1116 -3.42 -32.25 -21.63
CA VAL A 1116 -4.62 -31.53 -22.11
C VAL A 1116 -5.50 -32.46 -22.97
N ARG A 1117 -4.88 -33.28 -23.82
CA ARG A 1117 -5.53 -34.13 -24.83
C ARG A 1117 -6.12 -35.43 -24.27
N GLU A 1118 -5.42 -36.06 -23.32
CA GLU A 1118 -5.78 -37.39 -22.79
C GLU A 1118 -6.80 -37.39 -21.62
N PRO A 1119 -6.86 -36.39 -20.71
CA PRO A 1119 -7.78 -36.46 -19.59
C PRO A 1119 -9.24 -36.59 -20.03
N ILE A 1120 -9.98 -37.52 -19.45
CA ILE A 1120 -11.41 -37.67 -19.73
C ILE A 1120 -12.16 -36.45 -19.15
N PRO A 1121 -13.13 -35.86 -19.89
CA PRO A 1121 -14.00 -34.79 -19.39
C PRO A 1121 -14.58 -35.12 -18.02
N GLY A 1122 -14.19 -34.34 -17.02
CA GLY A 1122 -14.56 -34.58 -15.63
C GLY A 1122 -15.91 -33.98 -15.26
N MET A 1123 -16.39 -32.96 -15.97
CA MET A 1123 -17.47 -32.09 -15.51
C MET A 1123 -18.88 -32.52 -15.93
N GLY A 1124 -18.99 -33.63 -16.68
CA GLY A 1124 -20.27 -34.29 -16.98
C GLY A 1124 -21.20 -33.55 -17.96
N HIS A 1125 -20.70 -32.55 -18.68
CA HIS A 1125 -21.43 -31.88 -19.76
C HIS A 1125 -21.72 -32.83 -20.92
N ALA A 1126 -22.75 -32.52 -21.71
CA ALA A 1126 -23.13 -33.34 -22.87
C ALA A 1126 -22.09 -33.22 -23.99
N ILE A 1127 -21.48 -32.04 -24.12
CA ILE A 1127 -20.34 -31.75 -25.00
C ILE A 1127 -19.27 -30.98 -24.21
N GLU A 1128 -18.01 -31.34 -24.39
CA GLU A 1128 -16.87 -30.52 -23.99
C GLU A 1128 -16.00 -30.22 -25.21
N LEU A 1129 -15.87 -28.95 -25.57
CA LEU A 1129 -14.97 -28.48 -26.61
C LEU A 1129 -13.70 -27.95 -25.96
N ARG A 1130 -12.58 -28.66 -26.18
CA ARG A 1130 -11.24 -28.20 -25.79
C ARG A 1130 -10.52 -27.61 -26.98
N VAL A 1131 -9.96 -26.42 -26.78
CA VAL A 1131 -9.19 -25.70 -27.79
C VAL A 1131 -7.80 -25.38 -27.23
N TYR A 1132 -6.75 -25.77 -27.94
CA TYR A 1132 -5.36 -25.52 -27.53
C TYR A 1132 -4.45 -25.33 -28.73
N ARG A 1133 -3.33 -24.62 -28.55
CA ARG A 1133 -2.32 -24.41 -29.60
C ARG A 1133 -1.09 -25.25 -29.33
N PHE A 1134 -0.60 -25.95 -30.36
CA PHE A 1134 0.63 -26.71 -30.31
C PHE A 1134 1.21 -26.86 -31.72
N GLY A 1135 2.52 -26.62 -31.89
CA GLY A 1135 3.18 -26.70 -33.20
C GLY A 1135 2.67 -25.68 -34.22
N GLY A 1136 2.26 -24.49 -33.78
CA GLY A 1136 1.70 -23.44 -34.63
C GLY A 1136 0.26 -23.64 -35.10
N SER A 1137 -0.35 -24.79 -34.82
CA SER A 1137 -1.73 -25.14 -35.19
C SER A 1137 -2.69 -25.05 -34.00
N LEU A 1138 -3.97 -24.77 -34.28
CA LEU A 1138 -5.05 -24.80 -33.28
C LEU A 1138 -5.76 -26.16 -33.32
N HIS A 1139 -5.73 -26.91 -32.22
CA HIS A 1139 -6.39 -28.20 -32.06
C HIS A 1139 -7.75 -28.03 -31.41
N LEU A 1140 -8.74 -28.79 -31.89
CA LEU A 1140 -10.13 -28.76 -31.48
C LEU A 1140 -10.58 -30.18 -31.13
N ASP A 1141 -10.68 -30.47 -29.84
CA ASP A 1141 -11.12 -31.75 -29.31
C ASP A 1141 -12.56 -31.65 -28.79
N TRP A 1142 -13.48 -32.30 -29.50
CA TRP A 1142 -14.89 -32.40 -29.18
C TRP A 1142 -15.17 -33.72 -28.46
N TRP A 1143 -15.32 -33.66 -27.15
CA TRP A 1143 -15.85 -34.77 -26.39
C TRP A 1143 -17.37 -34.67 -26.31
N TYR A 1144 -18.06 -35.80 -26.46
CA TYR A 1144 -19.52 -35.83 -26.30
C TYR A 1144 -20.01 -37.11 -25.61
N ASP A 1145 -21.09 -36.97 -24.85
CA ASP A 1145 -21.82 -38.08 -24.24
C ASP A 1145 -22.74 -38.73 -25.28
N THR A 1146 -22.40 -39.96 -25.68
CA THR A 1146 -23.10 -40.72 -26.71
C THR A 1146 -24.57 -41.01 -26.38
N ARG A 1147 -24.98 -40.86 -25.12
CA ARG A 1147 -26.36 -41.05 -24.66
C ARG A 1147 -27.21 -39.79 -24.82
N ARG A 1148 -26.58 -38.61 -24.82
CA ARG A 1148 -27.24 -37.29 -24.88
C ARG A 1148 -27.09 -36.61 -26.23
N ILE A 1149 -26.02 -36.89 -26.97
CA ILE A 1149 -25.71 -36.26 -28.25
C ILE A 1149 -25.58 -37.34 -29.34
N PRO A 1150 -26.41 -37.31 -30.40
CA PRO A 1150 -26.25 -38.19 -31.54
C PRO A 1150 -24.88 -37.98 -32.23
N ALA A 1151 -24.23 -39.07 -32.65
CA ALA A 1151 -22.93 -39.00 -33.33
C ALA A 1151 -22.96 -38.05 -34.56
N ALA A 1152 -24.04 -38.11 -35.36
CA ALA A 1152 -24.21 -37.21 -36.51
C ALA A 1152 -24.27 -35.72 -36.14
N THR A 1153 -24.77 -35.38 -34.93
CA THR A 1153 -24.79 -34.00 -34.43
C THR A 1153 -23.38 -33.57 -34.00
N ALA A 1154 -22.65 -34.43 -33.29
CA ALA A 1154 -21.26 -34.16 -32.91
C ALA A 1154 -20.35 -34.00 -34.14
N GLU A 1155 -20.47 -34.87 -35.15
CA GLU A 1155 -19.76 -34.77 -36.43
C GLU A 1155 -20.15 -33.51 -37.23
N ALA A 1156 -21.41 -33.07 -37.15
CA ALA A 1156 -21.83 -31.83 -37.78
C ALA A 1156 -21.22 -30.60 -37.10
N LEU A 1157 -21.16 -30.58 -35.76
CA LEU A 1157 -20.52 -29.51 -34.99
C LEU A 1157 -19.02 -29.42 -35.29
N GLU A 1158 -18.31 -30.55 -35.24
CA GLU A 1158 -16.87 -30.64 -35.52
C GLU A 1158 -16.53 -30.13 -36.92
N ARG A 1159 -17.28 -30.57 -37.95
CA ARG A 1159 -17.05 -30.15 -39.34
C ARG A 1159 -17.41 -28.69 -39.61
N THR A 1160 -18.44 -28.16 -38.94
CA THR A 1160 -18.98 -26.82 -39.21
C THR A 1160 -18.18 -25.73 -38.49
N PHE A 1161 -17.60 -26.02 -37.33
CA PHE A 1161 -16.93 -25.02 -36.51
C PHE A 1161 -15.75 -24.31 -37.20
N PRO A 1162 -14.79 -25.01 -37.85
CA PRO A 1162 -13.72 -24.36 -38.62
C PRO A 1162 -14.24 -23.42 -39.71
N LEU A 1163 -15.32 -23.80 -40.39
CA LEU A 1163 -15.93 -23.04 -41.47
C LEU A 1163 -16.62 -21.79 -40.93
N ALA A 1164 -17.39 -21.93 -39.84
CA ALA A 1164 -18.07 -20.82 -39.19
C ALA A 1164 -17.07 -19.81 -38.60
N LEU A 1165 -15.94 -20.27 -38.05
CA LEU A 1165 -14.86 -19.42 -37.56
C LEU A 1165 -14.22 -18.61 -38.68
N SER A 1166 -13.86 -19.26 -39.78
CA SER A 1166 -13.25 -18.60 -40.93
C SER A 1166 -14.21 -17.58 -41.54
N ALA A 1167 -15.49 -17.95 -41.73
CA ALA A 1167 -16.52 -17.04 -42.24
C ALA A 1167 -16.74 -15.83 -41.33
N LEU A 1168 -16.78 -16.03 -40.00
CA LEU A 1168 -16.90 -14.94 -39.03
C LEU A 1168 -15.77 -13.92 -39.16
N ILE A 1169 -14.52 -14.38 -39.29
CA ILE A 1169 -13.36 -13.50 -39.43
C ILE A 1169 -13.45 -12.72 -40.76
N GLN A 1170 -13.72 -13.40 -41.88
CA GLN A 1170 -13.79 -12.76 -43.20
C GLN A 1170 -14.94 -11.76 -43.33
N GLU A 1171 -16.13 -12.08 -42.80
CA GLU A 1171 -17.26 -11.16 -42.76
C GLU A 1171 -16.98 -9.93 -41.89
N ALA A 1172 -16.31 -10.10 -40.75
CA ALA A 1172 -15.93 -8.98 -39.89
C ALA A 1172 -14.89 -8.06 -40.57
N ILE A 1173 -13.93 -8.62 -41.33
CA ILE A 1173 -12.99 -7.84 -42.14
C ILE A 1173 -13.75 -7.03 -43.20
N ALA A 1174 -14.71 -7.66 -43.89
CA ALA A 1174 -15.48 -7.01 -44.95
C ALA A 1174 -16.37 -5.88 -44.42
N ALA A 1175 -17.02 -6.07 -43.27
CA ALA A 1175 -17.88 -5.07 -42.63
C ALA A 1175 -17.10 -3.79 -42.23
N GLU A 1176 -15.87 -3.94 -41.72
CA GLU A 1176 -15.00 -2.82 -41.37
C GLU A 1176 -14.60 -1.98 -42.61
N HIS A 1177 -14.46 -2.62 -43.78
CA HIS A 1177 -14.21 -1.89 -45.04
C HIS A 1177 -15.44 -1.13 -45.52
N THR A 1178 -16.65 -1.60 -45.18
CA THR A 1178 -17.91 -0.93 -45.59
C THR A 1178 -18.24 0.26 -44.69
N GLU A 1179 -17.93 0.20 -43.39
CA GLU A 1179 -18.02 1.36 -42.48
C GLU A 1179 -16.96 2.44 -42.79
N HIS A 1180 -15.82 2.07 -43.36
CA HIS A 1180 -14.83 3.03 -43.89
C HIS A 1180 -15.27 3.67 -45.22
N ASP A 1181 -16.00 2.97 -46.09
CA ASP A 1181 -16.51 3.53 -47.37
C ASP A 1181 -17.74 4.45 -47.16
N ASP A 1182 -18.64 4.14 -46.22
CA ASP A 1182 -19.82 4.98 -45.91
C ASP A 1182 -19.47 6.20 -45.04
N SER A 1183 -18.27 6.24 -44.42
CA SER A 1183 -17.73 7.43 -43.74
C SER A 1183 -16.94 8.36 -44.66
N GLU A 1184 -16.70 7.99 -45.93
CA GLU A 1184 -16.09 8.87 -46.94
C GLU A 1184 -17.12 9.82 -47.62
N ILE A 1185 -18.41 9.73 -47.29
CA ILE A 1185 -19.42 10.72 -47.69
C ILE A 1185 -20.09 11.28 -46.42
N VAL A 1186 -19.58 12.45 -46.00
CA VAL A 1186 -19.96 13.27 -44.82
C VAL A 1186 -19.00 13.12 -43.62
N GLY A 1187 -17.91 13.89 -43.68
CA GLY A 1187 -17.40 14.69 -42.55
C GLY A 1187 -16.61 13.99 -41.43
N GLU A 1188 -15.29 13.95 -41.63
CA GLU A 1188 -14.16 13.83 -40.66
C GLU A 1188 -14.01 12.57 -39.79
N PRO A 1189 -12.83 11.88 -39.85
CA PRO A 1189 -12.45 10.85 -38.89
C PRO A 1189 -11.63 11.40 -37.71
N GLU A 1190 -12.06 11.02 -36.50
CA GLU A 1190 -11.27 11.06 -35.27
C GLU A 1190 -10.18 9.96 -35.22
N ALA A 1191 -9.14 10.27 -34.44
CA ALA A 1191 -8.12 9.40 -33.84
C ALA A 1191 -6.86 9.02 -34.68
N GLY A 1192 -5.79 9.76 -34.41
CA GLY A 1192 -4.60 9.17 -33.77
C GLY A 1192 -3.66 8.32 -34.62
N ALA A 1193 -2.76 8.97 -35.35
CA ALA A 1193 -1.40 8.46 -35.58
C ALA A 1193 -0.44 9.63 -35.83
N LEU A 1194 0.66 9.63 -35.07
CA LEU A 1194 1.76 10.60 -35.11
C LEU A 1194 2.29 10.88 -36.53
N VAL A 1195 2.18 12.11 -37.02
CA VAL A 1195 3.04 12.64 -38.08
C VAL A 1195 3.37 14.13 -37.86
N ASP A 1196 4.68 14.37 -37.83
CA ASP A 1196 5.48 15.54 -38.25
C ASP A 1196 4.87 16.96 -38.18
N LEU A 1197 5.43 17.80 -37.29
CA LEU A 1197 5.16 19.23 -37.20
C LEU A 1197 6.37 20.02 -37.70
N SER A 1198 6.48 20.15 -39.01
CA SER A 1198 7.15 21.27 -39.65
C SER A 1198 6.16 22.11 -40.45
N SER A 1199 6.00 23.36 -40.01
CA SER A 1199 5.30 24.51 -40.62
C SER A 1199 3.79 24.73 -40.38
N MET A 1200 3.50 25.79 -39.61
CA MET A 1200 2.44 26.83 -39.69
C MET A 1200 2.11 27.26 -38.24
N ASP A 1201 2.48 28.43 -37.69
CA ASP A 1201 2.34 29.82 -38.17
C ASP A 1201 1.13 30.05 -39.08
N ALA A 1202 -0.02 30.39 -38.46
CA ALA A 1202 -0.86 31.55 -38.75
C ALA A 1202 -2.26 31.36 -38.12
N GLY A 1203 -2.54 32.07 -37.03
CA GLY A 1203 -3.85 32.13 -36.38
C GLY A 1203 -3.76 32.37 -34.89
#